data_AF-A0A674PPI2-F1
#
_entry.id   AF-A0A674PPI2-F1
#
_cell.length_a   1.000
_cell.length_b   1.000
_cell.length_c   1.000
_cell.angle_alpha   90.00
_cell.angle_beta   90.00
_cell.angle_gamma   90.00
#
_symmetry.space_group_name_H-M   'P 1'
#
loop_
_entity.id
_entity.type
_entity.pdbx_description
1 polymer ?
#
loop_
_entity_poly.entity_id
_entity_poly.type
_entity_poly.pdbx_seq_one_letter_code
_entity_poly.pdbx_strand_id
1 'polypeptide(L)'
;SPQCEQPLPLGSFPDRHSGGECLFHQCLHSGLLCVDSQLKHGLEFNSAPTLGERLPKPDKGKMRFHKIANVNKALDFICSKGVKLVSIGAEEIVDGNVKMTLGMIWTIILRFAIQDISVEETSAKEGLLLWCQRKTAPYRNVNVQNFHISWKDGLALCALIHRHRPDLIDYSKLRKDDPIGNLNTAFEVAEKFLDIPKMLDAEDIVNTPKPDEKAIMTYVSCFYHAFAGAEQAETAANRICKVLAVNQENEKLMEEYEKLASELLEWIRRTIPWLENRVSEQTMRAMQQKLEDFRDYRRVHKPPRVQEKCQLEINFNTLQTKLRLSNRPAFMPSEGKMVSDIANAWKGLEQVEKGYEEWLLTEIRRLERVDHLAEKFKQKCSMHEAWTAGKEDLLSQKDYETASLMEIRALMRKHEAFESDLAAHQDRVEQIAAIAQELNELDYHDAASVNARCQGICDQWDNLGTLTQKRRDALERVEKLWETIDQLYLEFAKRAAPFNNWMDGAMEDLQDMFIVHSIEEIQSLITAHDQFKATLPEADKERVATLGIHNEILKIAQTYGIKLSGINPYTTITSQDITTKWDTVETKCSRRRWPDSSHVSVDISGSLEEQMNSLKQYEQNIINYKSNIDKLEGDHQLSQESLIFDNKHTNYSMEHIRVGWEQLLTTIARTINEVENQILTRDAKGISQEQLNEFRASFNHFDRKRNGMMDPDDFRACLISMGYDLGEVEFARIMTLVDANNTGVVTFQAFIDFMTRETAETDTAEQVMASFRILASDKNYITVDELRRELPPEQAEYCISRMTRYIGADGPSGALDYISFSSALYGESDL
;
A
#
# COMPACT_ATOMS: atom_id res chain seq x y z
N SER A 1 54.30 -94.48 41.00
CA SER A 1 54.59 -95.38 42.13
C SER A 1 55.78 -96.27 41.77
N PRO A 2 56.94 -96.15 42.46
CA PRO A 2 58.13 -96.95 42.16
C PRO A 2 58.45 -97.96 43.29
N GLN A 3 58.42 -99.25 42.97
CA GLN A 3 58.91 -100.40 43.77
C GLN A 3 59.21 -101.53 42.76
N CYS A 4 60.24 -102.37 42.86
CA CYS A 4 61.36 -102.43 43.82
C CYS A 4 62.50 -103.22 43.15
N GLU A 5 63.77 -102.86 43.38
CA GLU A 5 64.93 -103.71 43.06
C GLU A 5 65.81 -103.93 44.29
N GLN A 6 66.20 -105.19 44.53
CA GLN A 6 67.37 -105.57 45.32
C GLN A 6 67.97 -106.88 44.74
N PRO A 7 69.27 -106.91 44.41
CA PRO A 7 70.01 -108.11 43.99
C PRO A 7 70.84 -108.71 45.15
N LEU A 8 71.39 -109.93 44.97
CA LEU A 8 72.57 -110.57 45.64
C LEU A 8 72.57 -112.09 45.32
N PRO A 9 73.67 -112.86 45.46
CA PRO A 9 75.07 -112.61 45.04
C PRO A 9 75.67 -113.75 44.17
N LEU A 10 76.89 -113.52 43.65
CA LEU A 10 77.73 -114.52 42.96
C LEU A 10 78.43 -115.50 43.93
N GLY A 11 78.67 -116.74 43.45
CA GLY A 11 79.55 -117.74 44.08
C GLY A 11 80.61 -118.24 43.08
N SER A 12 81.76 -118.73 43.57
CA SER A 12 83.04 -118.75 42.82
C SER A 12 83.81 -120.09 42.82
N PHE A 13 84.74 -120.22 41.85
CA PHE A 13 85.85 -121.21 41.71
C PHE A 13 85.54 -122.66 41.26
N PRO A 14 86.52 -123.46 40.74
CA PRO A 14 87.89 -123.13 40.25
C PRO A 14 88.36 -123.79 38.90
N ASP A 15 89.40 -123.18 38.28
CA ASP A 15 90.58 -123.72 37.55
C ASP A 15 90.58 -125.01 36.65
N ARG A 16 91.07 -124.81 35.40
CA ARG A 16 92.31 -125.38 34.76
C ARG A 16 92.28 -126.27 33.49
N HIS A 17 93.13 -125.83 32.54
CA HIS A 17 93.92 -126.55 31.51
C HIS A 17 93.23 -127.25 30.31
N SER A 18 93.30 -126.61 29.14
CA SER A 18 94.17 -127.02 28.01
C SER A 18 94.24 -125.91 26.93
N GLY A 19 95.40 -125.70 26.30
CA GLY A 19 95.59 -124.69 25.26
C GLY A 19 95.27 -125.22 23.86
N GLY A 20 94.58 -124.41 23.04
CA GLY A 20 94.29 -124.74 21.63
C GLY A 20 92.95 -124.20 21.08
N GLU A 21 92.00 -123.83 21.95
CA GLU A 21 90.59 -123.57 21.56
C GLU A 21 90.05 -122.20 22.03
N CYS A 22 90.90 -121.16 22.12
CA CYS A 22 90.53 -119.90 22.78
C CYS A 22 89.93 -118.80 21.87
N LEU A 23 89.89 -118.99 20.55
CA LEU A 23 89.50 -117.95 19.57
C LEU A 23 87.99 -117.68 19.41
N PHE A 24 87.13 -118.28 20.25
CA PHE A 24 85.66 -118.11 20.18
C PHE A 24 84.98 -117.80 21.52
N HIS A 25 85.73 -117.59 22.61
CA HIS A 25 85.18 -117.62 23.98
C HIS A 25 84.72 -116.26 24.56
N GLN A 26 84.67 -115.18 23.76
CA GLN A 26 84.28 -113.83 24.22
C GLN A 26 83.25 -113.08 23.36
N CYS A 27 82.79 -113.64 22.24
CA CYS A 27 81.89 -112.92 21.31
C CYS A 27 80.42 -112.85 21.75
N LEU A 28 80.02 -113.57 22.81
CA LEU A 28 78.63 -113.57 23.27
C LEU A 28 78.58 -113.52 24.79
N HIS A 29 77.67 -112.65 25.27
CA HIS A 29 77.27 -112.52 26.67
C HIS A 29 78.44 -111.89 27.49
N SER A 30 78.24 -111.02 28.47
CA SER A 30 77.20 -111.12 29.50
C SER A 30 77.18 -112.50 30.21
N GLY A 31 78.12 -113.43 29.93
CA GLY A 31 78.23 -114.81 30.46
C GLY A 31 77.77 -116.05 29.63
N LEU A 32 78.40 -116.41 28.48
CA LEU A 32 78.24 -117.71 27.80
C LEU A 32 79.58 -118.44 27.84
N LEU A 33 79.61 -119.53 28.60
CA LEU A 33 80.80 -120.31 28.91
C LEU A 33 80.90 -121.55 27.99
N CYS A 34 81.95 -121.60 27.16
CA CYS A 34 82.36 -122.76 26.37
C CYS A 34 81.45 -123.13 25.18
N VAL A 35 81.67 -122.39 24.08
CA VAL A 35 80.89 -122.41 22.82
C VAL A 35 80.72 -123.81 22.19
N ASP A 36 81.72 -124.70 22.26
CA ASP A 36 81.65 -126.04 21.66
C ASP A 36 80.70 -126.99 22.43
N SER A 37 80.49 -126.74 23.74
CA SER A 37 79.55 -127.54 24.54
C SER A 37 78.12 -127.00 24.52
N GLN A 38 77.95 -125.67 24.40
CA GLN A 38 76.66 -125.00 24.49
C GLN A 38 75.85 -125.06 23.18
N LEU A 39 76.48 -124.87 22.01
CA LEU A 39 75.80 -124.95 20.72
C LEU A 39 75.16 -126.33 20.48
N LYS A 40 75.79 -127.40 20.98
CA LYS A 40 75.27 -128.79 20.96
C LYS A 40 73.98 -128.99 21.76
N HIS A 41 73.49 -127.99 22.49
CA HIS A 41 72.23 -128.06 23.24
C HIS A 41 71.07 -127.32 22.57
N GLY A 42 71.34 -126.42 21.61
CA GLY A 42 70.32 -125.69 20.84
C GLY A 42 69.41 -124.75 21.64
N LEU A 43 69.63 -124.61 22.96
CA LEU A 43 68.71 -123.95 23.90
C LEU A 43 68.93 -122.43 24.02
N GLU A 44 70.12 -121.94 23.68
CA GLU A 44 70.54 -120.54 23.89
C GLU A 44 70.52 -119.68 22.61
N PHE A 45 70.19 -120.24 21.44
CA PHE A 45 69.82 -119.45 20.26
C PHE A 45 68.64 -118.50 20.52
N ASN A 46 67.82 -118.79 21.54
CA ASN A 46 66.68 -117.98 21.94
C ASN A 46 67.00 -116.83 22.92
N SER A 47 68.26 -116.61 23.33
CA SER A 47 68.63 -115.58 24.32
C SER A 47 69.33 -114.34 23.75
N ALA A 48 69.54 -114.24 22.43
CA ALA A 48 70.11 -113.05 21.79
C ALA A 48 69.04 -111.94 21.58
N PRO A 49 69.21 -110.71 22.09
CA PRO A 49 68.21 -109.62 21.94
C PRO A 49 68.16 -108.98 20.54
N THR A 50 68.98 -109.42 19.58
CA THR A 50 69.42 -108.62 18.44
C THR A 50 68.40 -108.33 17.34
N LEU A 51 67.17 -108.87 17.41
CA LEU A 51 66.16 -108.66 16.34
C LEU A 51 64.70 -108.49 16.80
N GLY A 52 64.43 -108.25 18.09
CA GLY A 52 63.11 -107.83 18.61
C GLY A 52 61.95 -108.86 18.58
N GLU A 53 62.05 -109.95 17.80
CA GLU A 53 61.03 -111.00 17.71
C GLU A 53 61.39 -112.24 18.54
N ARG A 54 60.38 -112.91 19.13
CA ARG A 54 60.59 -114.13 19.93
C ARG A 54 60.50 -115.41 19.11
N LEU A 55 61.55 -116.23 19.18
CA LEU A 55 61.61 -117.58 18.64
C LEU A 55 60.62 -118.55 19.33
N PRO A 56 60.23 -119.65 18.66
CA PRO A 56 59.41 -120.72 19.27
C PRO A 56 60.07 -121.32 20.52
N LYS A 57 59.25 -121.81 21.46
CA LYS A 57 59.78 -122.43 22.69
C LYS A 57 60.62 -123.69 22.36
N PRO A 58 61.80 -123.85 22.96
CA PRO A 58 62.66 -125.00 22.73
C PRO A 58 62.17 -126.21 23.53
N ASP A 59 62.41 -127.40 22.99
CA ASP A 59 62.04 -128.67 23.61
C ASP A 59 63.05 -129.01 24.72
N LYS A 60 62.55 -129.23 25.94
CA LYS A 60 63.39 -129.43 27.13
C LYS A 60 63.76 -130.91 27.29
N GLY A 61 64.84 -131.35 26.65
CA GLY A 61 65.36 -132.70 26.81
C GLY A 61 66.87 -132.82 26.52
N LYS A 62 67.56 -133.73 27.22
CA LYS A 62 69.02 -133.94 27.06
C LYS A 62 69.41 -134.84 25.88
N MET A 63 68.45 -135.61 25.33
CA MET A 63 68.71 -136.58 24.25
C MET A 63 69.01 -135.89 22.90
N ARG A 64 69.84 -136.51 22.06
CA ARG A 64 70.31 -135.99 20.75
C ARG A 64 69.19 -135.43 19.87
N PHE A 65 68.05 -136.11 19.77
CA PHE A 65 66.95 -135.67 18.90
C PHE A 65 66.29 -134.35 19.35
N HIS A 66 66.20 -134.07 20.67
CA HIS A 66 65.71 -132.78 21.18
C HIS A 66 66.66 -131.63 20.79
N LYS A 67 67.97 -131.91 20.83
CA LYS A 67 69.01 -130.95 20.44
C LYS A 67 68.91 -130.63 18.94
N ILE A 68 68.72 -131.65 18.10
CA ILE A 68 68.50 -131.50 16.65
C ILE A 68 67.19 -130.74 16.36
N ALA A 69 66.10 -131.03 17.06
CA ALA A 69 64.85 -130.30 16.92
C ALA A 69 65.00 -128.81 17.27
N ASN A 70 65.73 -128.48 18.34
CA ASN A 70 66.01 -127.09 18.73
C ASN A 70 66.92 -126.38 17.72
N VAL A 71 67.97 -127.04 17.22
CA VAL A 71 68.84 -126.47 16.19
C VAL A 71 68.06 -126.26 14.88
N ASN A 72 67.24 -127.22 14.43
CA ASN A 72 66.37 -127.04 13.25
C ASN A 72 65.46 -125.81 13.37
N LYS A 73 64.77 -125.63 14.52
CA LYS A 73 63.96 -124.42 14.78
C LYS A 73 64.76 -123.11 14.63
N ALA A 74 66.04 -123.11 15.02
CA ALA A 74 66.93 -121.97 14.84
C ALA A 74 67.37 -121.79 13.36
N LEU A 75 67.73 -122.89 12.67
CA LEU A 75 68.10 -122.86 11.25
C LEU A 75 66.94 -122.38 10.37
N ASP A 76 65.71 -122.83 10.63
CA ASP A 76 64.50 -122.40 9.91
C ASP A 76 64.26 -120.89 10.04
N PHE A 77 64.46 -120.33 11.24
CA PHE A 77 64.38 -118.89 11.47
C PHE A 77 65.51 -118.12 10.76
N ILE A 78 66.74 -118.64 10.81
CA ILE A 78 67.89 -118.07 10.11
C ILE A 78 67.65 -118.03 8.58
N CYS A 79 67.10 -119.10 8.01
CA CYS A 79 66.66 -119.16 6.62
C CYS A 79 65.54 -118.16 6.31
N SER A 80 64.54 -117.99 7.19
CA SER A 80 63.42 -117.07 6.97
C SER A 80 63.84 -115.59 6.92
N LYS A 81 64.96 -115.23 7.57
CA LYS A 81 65.59 -113.90 7.50
C LYS A 81 66.57 -113.71 6.32
N GLY A 82 66.60 -114.68 5.39
CA GLY A 82 67.32 -114.59 4.12
C GLY A 82 68.77 -115.11 4.13
N VAL A 83 69.18 -115.85 5.17
CA VAL A 83 70.51 -116.50 5.20
C VAL A 83 70.49 -117.77 4.35
N LYS A 84 71.44 -117.89 3.41
CA LYS A 84 71.62 -119.10 2.60
C LYS A 84 72.55 -120.09 3.31
N LEU A 85 71.97 -121.08 3.99
CA LEU A 85 72.70 -122.19 4.59
C LEU A 85 72.99 -123.27 3.55
N VAL A 86 74.15 -123.20 2.88
CA VAL A 86 74.60 -124.22 1.93
C VAL A 86 75.41 -125.28 2.66
N SER A 87 75.00 -126.55 2.52
CA SER A 87 75.64 -127.74 3.12
C SER A 87 75.62 -127.85 4.65
N ILE A 88 75.03 -126.91 5.39
CA ILE A 88 74.95 -126.96 6.87
C ILE A 88 73.63 -127.58 7.31
N GLY A 89 73.67 -128.71 8.03
CA GLY A 89 72.51 -129.36 8.66
C GLY A 89 72.57 -129.34 10.18
N ALA A 90 71.43 -129.52 10.85
CA ALA A 90 71.35 -129.54 12.32
C ALA A 90 72.09 -130.72 12.98
N GLU A 91 72.18 -131.87 12.30
CA GLU A 91 72.96 -133.04 12.74
C GLU A 91 74.44 -132.66 12.96
N GLU A 92 75.06 -131.98 11.98
CA GLU A 92 76.47 -131.55 12.00
C GLU A 92 76.80 -130.64 13.20
N ILE A 93 75.87 -129.77 13.59
CA ILE A 93 76.04 -128.83 14.70
C ILE A 93 75.92 -129.56 16.05
N VAL A 94 74.98 -130.51 16.16
CA VAL A 94 74.73 -131.27 17.40
C VAL A 94 75.84 -132.29 17.66
N ASP A 95 76.41 -132.87 16.60
CA ASP A 95 77.54 -133.80 16.70
C ASP A 95 78.89 -133.11 16.90
N GLY A 96 78.97 -131.79 16.73
CA GLY A 96 80.18 -131.01 16.99
C GLY A 96 81.14 -130.87 15.82
N ASN A 97 80.63 -130.82 14.58
CA ASN A 97 81.46 -130.45 13.45
C ASN A 97 81.82 -128.96 13.55
N VAL A 98 82.99 -128.68 14.14
CA VAL A 98 83.50 -127.32 14.38
C VAL A 98 83.52 -126.49 13.10
N LYS A 99 83.94 -127.06 11.96
CA LYS A 99 84.00 -126.34 10.67
C LYS A 99 82.62 -125.87 10.20
N MET A 100 81.60 -126.71 10.35
CA MET A 100 80.23 -126.40 9.94
C MET A 100 79.55 -125.43 10.90
N THR A 101 79.84 -125.56 12.20
CA THR A 101 79.37 -124.66 13.25
C THR A 101 79.94 -123.25 13.06
N LEU A 102 81.25 -123.12 12.80
CA LEU A 102 81.89 -121.85 12.45
C LEU A 102 81.39 -121.30 11.10
N GLY A 103 81.09 -122.18 10.13
CA GLY A 103 80.47 -121.82 8.87
C GLY A 103 79.10 -121.13 9.05
N MET A 104 78.26 -121.68 9.94
CA MET A 104 76.96 -121.10 10.31
C MET A 104 77.10 -119.76 11.03
N ILE A 105 77.95 -119.67 12.04
CA ILE A 105 78.16 -118.41 12.79
C ILE A 105 78.61 -117.30 11.83
N TRP A 106 79.50 -117.63 10.90
CA TRP A 106 79.92 -116.69 9.86
C TRP A 106 78.78 -116.23 8.94
N THR A 107 77.86 -117.10 8.50
CA THR A 107 76.75 -116.67 7.62
C THR A 107 75.73 -115.80 8.36
N ILE A 108 75.55 -116.01 9.67
CA ILE A 108 74.73 -115.14 10.54
C ILE A 108 75.40 -113.76 10.67
N ILE A 109 76.68 -113.70 11.07
CA ILE A 109 77.44 -112.44 11.19
C ILE A 109 77.43 -111.69 9.86
N LEU A 110 77.73 -112.38 8.76
CA LEU A 110 77.72 -111.81 7.42
C LEU A 110 76.36 -111.20 7.10
N ARG A 111 75.24 -111.89 7.35
CA ARG A 111 73.89 -111.37 7.05
C ARG A 111 73.49 -110.18 7.91
N PHE A 112 73.68 -110.25 9.22
CA PHE A 112 73.07 -109.29 10.16
C PHE A 112 74.01 -108.17 10.62
N ALA A 113 75.32 -108.39 10.61
CA ALA A 113 76.31 -107.38 11.02
C ALA A 113 77.07 -106.76 9.84
N ILE A 114 77.05 -107.38 8.64
CA ILE A 114 77.82 -106.88 7.50
C ILE A 114 76.92 -106.58 6.29
N GLN A 115 75.98 -107.46 5.92
CA GLN A 115 75.26 -107.38 4.64
C GLN A 115 74.35 -106.15 4.51
N ASP A 116 73.86 -105.61 5.63
CA ASP A 116 73.05 -104.38 5.64
C ASP A 116 73.91 -103.09 5.57
N ILE A 117 75.26 -103.20 5.56
CA ILE A 117 76.18 -102.09 5.32
C ILE A 117 76.21 -101.78 3.82
N SER A 118 75.48 -100.75 3.39
CA SER A 118 75.56 -100.20 2.04
C SER A 118 76.29 -98.86 2.02
N VAL A 119 77.38 -98.79 1.26
CA VAL A 119 78.13 -97.56 0.99
C VAL A 119 78.31 -97.47 -0.52
N GLU A 120 77.68 -96.45 -1.13
CA GLU A 120 77.75 -96.18 -2.57
C GLU A 120 77.41 -97.40 -3.47
N GLU A 121 76.33 -98.11 -3.14
CA GLU A 121 75.78 -99.24 -3.93
C GLU A 121 76.73 -100.44 -4.12
N THR A 122 77.89 -100.45 -3.46
CA THR A 122 78.85 -101.56 -3.48
C THR A 122 78.38 -102.77 -2.64
N SER A 123 78.97 -103.95 -2.89
CA SER A 123 78.66 -105.12 -2.05
C SER A 123 79.11 -104.88 -0.61
N ALA A 124 78.40 -105.43 0.36
CA ALA A 124 78.61 -105.11 1.78
C ALA A 124 80.05 -105.25 2.31
N LYS A 125 80.81 -106.24 1.81
CA LYS A 125 82.24 -106.40 2.14
C LYS A 125 83.08 -105.25 1.57
N GLU A 126 82.80 -104.86 0.34
CA GLU A 126 83.48 -103.74 -0.35
C GLU A 126 83.06 -102.41 0.26
N GLY A 127 81.80 -102.23 0.63
CA GLY A 127 81.29 -101.04 1.32
C GLY A 127 81.93 -100.82 2.69
N LEU A 128 82.06 -101.88 3.49
CA LEU A 128 82.81 -101.83 4.76
C LEU A 128 84.30 -101.51 4.53
N LEU A 129 84.92 -102.08 3.48
CA LEU A 129 86.33 -101.82 3.15
C LEU A 129 86.53 -100.37 2.68
N LEU A 130 85.64 -99.86 1.83
CA LEU A 130 85.62 -98.49 1.33
C LEU A 130 85.40 -97.47 2.47
N TRP A 131 84.50 -97.79 3.41
CA TRP A 131 84.33 -96.99 4.63
C TRP A 131 85.63 -96.93 5.44
N CYS A 132 86.29 -98.08 5.66
CA CYS A 132 87.58 -98.12 6.35
C CYS A 132 88.61 -97.23 5.63
N GLN A 133 88.80 -97.45 4.34
CA GLN A 133 89.71 -96.69 3.48
C GLN A 133 89.47 -95.19 3.56
N ARG A 134 88.21 -94.73 3.43
CA ARG A 134 87.88 -93.30 3.50
C ARG A 134 88.13 -92.69 4.87
N LYS A 135 87.80 -93.39 5.94
CA LYS A 135 88.02 -92.90 7.31
C LYS A 135 89.52 -92.92 7.67
N THR A 136 90.31 -93.86 7.15
CA THR A 136 91.78 -93.92 7.36
C THR A 136 92.62 -93.16 6.32
N ALA A 137 92.07 -92.70 5.20
CA ALA A 137 92.81 -92.01 4.13
C ALA A 137 93.70 -90.82 4.59
N PRO A 138 93.35 -90.03 5.62
CA PRO A 138 94.23 -88.96 6.11
C PRO A 138 95.53 -89.45 6.76
N TYR A 139 95.61 -90.72 7.19
CA TYR A 139 96.72 -91.26 7.96
C TYR A 139 97.76 -91.91 7.04
N ARG A 140 98.82 -91.16 6.72
CA ARG A 140 99.88 -91.56 5.77
C ARG A 140 100.57 -92.89 6.09
N ASN A 141 100.54 -93.34 7.34
CA ASN A 141 101.14 -94.60 7.79
C ASN A 141 100.18 -95.81 7.70
N VAL A 142 98.93 -95.63 7.27
CA VAL A 142 97.90 -96.67 7.17
C VAL A 142 97.46 -96.84 5.71
N ASN A 143 97.40 -98.09 5.24
CA ASN A 143 96.91 -98.43 3.91
C ASN A 143 96.04 -99.71 3.98
N VAL A 144 94.72 -99.52 4.02
CA VAL A 144 93.75 -100.61 4.14
C VAL A 144 93.35 -101.12 2.76
N GLN A 145 93.79 -102.34 2.40
CA GLN A 145 93.52 -102.96 1.09
C GLN A 145 92.76 -104.28 1.20
N ASN A 146 92.72 -104.88 2.39
CA ASN A 146 92.11 -106.17 2.68
C ASN A 146 91.76 -106.26 4.17
N PHE A 147 90.99 -107.28 4.57
CA PHE A 147 90.69 -107.54 5.98
C PHE A 147 91.66 -108.55 6.63
N HIS A 148 92.92 -108.64 6.20
CA HIS A 148 93.89 -109.55 6.83
C HIS A 148 95.23 -108.87 7.17
N ILE A 149 96.06 -108.61 6.17
CA ILE A 149 97.44 -108.12 6.37
C ILE A 149 97.45 -106.60 6.66
N SER A 150 96.51 -105.84 6.10
CA SER A 150 96.42 -104.38 6.32
C SER A 150 96.12 -103.95 7.76
N TRP A 151 95.72 -104.87 8.63
CA TRP A 151 95.36 -104.60 10.03
C TRP A 151 96.43 -105.08 11.02
N LYS A 152 97.44 -105.80 10.52
CA LYS A 152 98.41 -106.53 11.34
C LYS A 152 99.35 -105.63 12.15
N ASP A 153 99.53 -104.36 11.75
CA ASP A 153 100.34 -103.39 12.51
C ASP A 153 99.54 -102.59 13.55
N GLY A 154 98.23 -102.84 13.70
CA GLY A 154 97.32 -102.20 14.67
C GLY A 154 97.01 -100.72 14.40
N LEU A 155 97.79 -100.05 13.56
CA LEU A 155 97.63 -98.63 13.23
C LEU A 155 96.29 -98.34 12.56
N ALA A 156 95.80 -99.27 11.72
CA ALA A 156 94.51 -99.12 11.04
C ALA A 156 93.30 -99.07 12.01
N LEU A 157 93.29 -99.88 13.08
CA LEU A 157 92.25 -99.83 14.11
C LEU A 157 92.35 -98.53 14.93
N CYS A 158 93.57 -98.16 15.34
CA CYS A 158 93.80 -96.91 16.07
C CYS A 158 93.37 -95.67 15.25
N ALA A 159 93.62 -95.68 13.94
CA ALA A 159 93.24 -94.61 13.03
C ALA A 159 91.72 -94.49 12.87
N LEU A 160 90.99 -95.61 12.83
CA LEU A 160 89.51 -95.59 12.81
C LEU A 160 88.92 -94.99 14.09
N ILE A 161 89.45 -95.36 15.25
CA ILE A 161 89.01 -94.81 16.55
C ILE A 161 89.32 -93.31 16.59
N HIS A 162 90.58 -92.91 16.39
CA HIS A 162 90.99 -91.49 16.42
C HIS A 162 90.26 -90.64 15.35
N ARG A 163 89.81 -91.21 14.22
CA ARG A 163 89.06 -90.46 13.20
C ARG A 163 87.67 -90.02 13.65
N HIS A 164 87.01 -90.80 14.50
CA HIS A 164 85.66 -90.54 15.01
C HIS A 164 85.69 -89.96 16.43
N ARG A 165 86.67 -90.38 17.24
CA ARG A 165 86.88 -90.00 18.64
C ARG A 165 88.37 -89.72 18.88
N PRO A 166 88.87 -88.56 18.42
CA PRO A 166 90.28 -88.18 18.58
C PRO A 166 90.69 -87.98 20.05
N ASP A 167 89.70 -87.80 20.92
CA ASP A 167 89.86 -87.69 22.37
C ASP A 167 90.33 -88.99 23.05
N LEU A 168 90.17 -90.16 22.41
CA LEU A 168 90.40 -91.46 23.03
C LEU A 168 91.78 -92.09 22.75
N ILE A 169 92.50 -91.67 21.71
CA ILE A 169 93.82 -92.24 21.33
C ILE A 169 94.78 -91.13 20.91
N ASP A 170 95.92 -91.02 21.58
CA ASP A 170 97.03 -90.18 21.10
C ASP A 170 97.79 -90.90 19.97
N TYR A 171 97.32 -90.68 18.74
CA TYR A 171 97.87 -91.33 17.54
C TYR A 171 99.35 -90.98 17.28
N SER A 172 99.87 -89.89 17.86
CA SER A 172 101.27 -89.46 17.66
C SER A 172 102.31 -90.36 18.34
N LYS A 173 101.89 -91.10 19.38
CA LYS A 173 102.74 -92.01 20.15
C LYS A 173 102.87 -93.40 19.54
N LEU A 174 101.95 -93.77 18.65
CA LEU A 174 101.87 -95.10 18.04
C LEU A 174 102.95 -95.28 16.97
N ARG A 175 103.54 -96.48 16.91
CA ARG A 175 104.63 -96.78 15.96
C ARG A 175 104.48 -98.14 15.33
N LYS A 176 104.98 -98.30 14.10
CA LYS A 176 104.79 -99.52 13.30
C LYS A 176 105.62 -100.73 13.78
N ASP A 177 106.67 -100.47 14.56
CA ASP A 177 107.55 -101.46 15.18
C ASP A 177 106.96 -102.14 16.43
N ASP A 178 105.89 -101.59 17.02
CA ASP A 178 105.12 -102.21 18.12
C ASP A 178 103.67 -102.56 17.70
N PRO A 179 103.48 -103.62 16.91
CA PRO A 179 102.14 -104.01 16.44
C PRO A 179 101.26 -104.56 17.59
N ILE A 180 101.85 -105.20 18.60
CA ILE A 180 101.13 -105.78 19.74
C ILE A 180 100.59 -104.67 20.64
N GLY A 181 101.41 -103.67 20.97
CA GLY A 181 100.99 -102.50 21.75
C GLY A 181 99.90 -101.67 21.04
N ASN A 182 100.03 -101.46 19.72
CA ASN A 182 99.00 -100.76 18.94
C ASN A 182 97.65 -101.51 18.97
N LEU A 183 97.65 -102.83 18.74
CA LEU A 183 96.44 -103.65 18.76
C LEU A 183 95.78 -103.66 20.14
N ASN A 184 96.54 -103.93 21.20
CA ASN A 184 96.01 -103.92 22.57
C ASN A 184 95.48 -102.55 22.99
N THR A 185 96.13 -101.45 22.57
CA THR A 185 95.62 -100.09 22.80
C THR A 185 94.27 -99.88 22.13
N ALA A 186 94.12 -100.26 20.86
CA ALA A 186 92.85 -100.16 20.14
C ALA A 186 91.75 -101.02 20.81
N PHE A 187 92.08 -102.24 21.22
CA PHE A 187 91.15 -103.17 21.86
C PHE A 187 90.70 -102.70 23.25
N GLU A 188 91.62 -102.17 24.07
CA GLU A 188 91.28 -101.61 25.39
C GLU A 188 90.42 -100.35 25.28
N VAL A 189 90.71 -99.46 24.34
CA VAL A 189 89.92 -98.24 24.14
C VAL A 189 88.52 -98.58 23.61
N ALA A 190 88.42 -99.55 22.71
CA ALA A 190 87.15 -100.02 22.17
C ALA A 190 86.25 -100.63 23.25
N GLU A 191 86.82 -101.47 24.13
CA GLU A 191 86.07 -102.09 25.23
C GLU A 191 85.66 -101.06 26.30
N LYS A 192 86.58 -100.19 26.74
CA LYS A 192 86.32 -99.25 27.85
C LYS A 192 85.43 -98.07 27.47
N PHE A 193 85.48 -97.60 26.22
CA PHE A 193 84.85 -96.32 25.83
C PHE A 193 83.85 -96.42 24.67
N LEU A 194 83.85 -97.53 23.90
CA LEU A 194 82.93 -97.73 22.77
C LEU A 194 81.99 -98.93 22.97
N ASP A 195 82.09 -99.64 24.10
CA ASP A 195 81.32 -100.86 24.43
C ASP A 195 81.49 -101.98 23.36
N ILE A 196 82.65 -102.02 22.71
CA ILE A 196 83.00 -103.06 21.72
C ILE A 196 83.87 -104.12 22.43
N PRO A 197 83.36 -105.33 22.68
CA PRO A 197 84.10 -106.36 23.43
C PRO A 197 85.35 -106.81 22.68
N LYS A 198 86.41 -107.17 23.41
CA LYS A 198 87.63 -107.72 22.81
C LYS A 198 87.35 -109.11 22.22
N MET A 199 87.24 -109.20 20.90
CA MET A 199 86.97 -110.45 20.17
C MET A 199 88.22 -111.06 19.50
N LEU A 200 89.35 -110.36 19.53
CA LEU A 200 90.61 -110.77 18.88
C LEU A 200 91.78 -110.65 19.85
N ASP A 201 92.73 -111.58 19.76
CA ASP A 201 94.02 -111.49 20.46
C ASP A 201 95.06 -110.78 19.57
N ALA A 202 95.85 -109.90 20.17
CA ALA A 202 96.93 -109.19 19.49
C ALA A 202 98.09 -110.13 19.12
N GLU A 203 98.39 -111.13 19.95
CA GLU A 203 99.45 -112.11 19.68
C GLU A 203 99.08 -113.00 18.48
N ASP A 204 97.84 -113.47 18.39
CA ASP A 204 97.38 -114.30 17.27
C ASP A 204 97.44 -113.56 15.92
N ILE A 205 97.06 -112.27 15.89
CA ILE A 205 97.15 -111.43 14.68
C ILE A 205 98.62 -111.23 14.26
N VAL A 206 99.51 -110.97 15.21
CA VAL A 206 100.91 -110.64 14.92
C VAL A 206 101.73 -111.89 14.56
N ASN A 207 101.53 -112.99 15.26
CA ASN A 207 102.28 -114.23 15.04
C ASN A 207 101.79 -114.99 13.79
N THR A 208 100.51 -114.89 13.42
CA THR A 208 99.99 -115.55 12.21
C THR A 208 100.44 -114.82 10.93
N PRO A 209 101.02 -115.50 9.92
CA PRO A 209 101.52 -114.83 8.70
C PRO A 209 100.40 -114.16 7.88
N LYS A 210 99.18 -114.72 7.91
CA LYS A 210 97.97 -114.11 7.37
C LYS A 210 96.84 -114.24 8.40
N PRO A 211 96.45 -113.17 9.10
CA PRO A 211 95.29 -113.17 10.01
C PRO A 211 94.00 -113.61 9.30
N ASP A 212 93.05 -114.18 10.05
CA ASP A 212 91.76 -114.59 9.47
C ASP A 212 90.94 -113.36 9.05
N GLU A 213 90.56 -113.36 7.77
CA GLU A 213 89.77 -112.30 7.15
C GLU A 213 88.40 -112.16 7.80
N LYS A 214 87.79 -113.28 8.21
CA LYS A 214 86.46 -113.30 8.82
C LYS A 214 86.46 -112.69 10.22
N ALA A 215 87.45 -113.04 11.03
CA ALA A 215 87.62 -112.52 12.38
C ALA A 215 87.79 -110.99 12.38
N ILE A 216 88.67 -110.46 11.52
CA ILE A 216 88.87 -109.02 11.37
C ILE A 216 87.64 -108.32 10.78
N MET A 217 86.99 -108.87 9.74
CA MET A 217 85.74 -108.31 9.21
C MET A 217 84.66 -108.18 10.29
N THR A 218 84.50 -109.21 11.13
CA THR A 218 83.56 -109.22 12.25
C THR A 218 83.86 -108.08 13.23
N TYR A 219 85.12 -107.97 13.67
CA TYR A 219 85.53 -106.95 14.63
C TYR A 219 85.41 -105.52 14.07
N VAL A 220 85.82 -105.31 12.82
CA VAL A 220 85.72 -104.00 12.14
C VAL A 220 84.26 -103.60 11.89
N SER A 221 83.35 -104.55 11.64
CA SER A 221 81.92 -104.25 11.52
C SER A 221 81.29 -103.74 12.82
N CYS A 222 81.78 -104.16 14.00
CA CYS A 222 81.34 -103.60 15.28
C CYS A 222 81.69 -102.11 15.41
N PHE A 223 82.89 -101.70 14.97
CA PHE A 223 83.23 -100.26 14.91
C PHE A 223 82.35 -99.50 13.91
N TYR A 224 82.02 -100.10 12.77
CA TYR A 224 81.09 -99.48 11.82
C TYR A 224 79.75 -99.18 12.48
N HIS A 225 79.11 -100.16 13.14
CA HIS A 225 77.81 -99.96 13.79
C HIS A 225 77.86 -98.98 14.96
N ALA A 226 78.90 -99.06 15.80
CA ALA A 226 79.09 -98.15 16.93
C ALA A 226 79.20 -96.68 16.48
N PHE A 227 79.88 -96.41 15.37
CA PHE A 227 80.01 -95.05 14.83
C PHE A 227 78.85 -94.63 13.91
N ALA A 228 78.25 -95.56 13.16
CA ALA A 228 77.10 -95.27 12.28
C ALA A 228 75.84 -94.90 13.07
N GLY A 229 75.62 -95.51 14.25
CA GLY A 229 74.51 -95.14 15.14
C GLY A 229 74.54 -93.67 15.57
N ALA A 230 75.73 -93.10 15.75
CA ALA A 230 75.90 -91.68 16.09
C ALA A 230 75.56 -90.74 14.92
N GLU A 231 76.04 -91.03 13.71
CA GLU A 231 75.73 -90.25 12.50
C GLU A 231 74.21 -90.33 12.15
N GLN A 232 73.57 -91.47 12.42
CA GLN A 232 72.11 -91.64 12.26
C GLN A 232 71.31 -90.83 13.30
N ALA A 233 71.75 -90.79 14.56
CA ALA A 233 71.11 -89.97 15.60
C ALA A 233 71.19 -88.46 15.29
N GLU A 234 72.35 -87.99 14.81
CA GLU A 234 72.54 -86.58 14.42
C GLU A 234 71.65 -86.18 13.22
N THR A 235 71.55 -87.04 12.21
CA THR A 235 70.69 -86.77 11.04
C THR A 235 69.20 -86.84 11.39
N ALA A 236 68.79 -87.68 12.35
CA ALA A 236 67.42 -87.68 12.89
C ALA A 236 67.13 -86.39 13.69
N ALA A 237 68.04 -85.97 14.57
CA ALA A 237 67.90 -84.72 15.34
C ALA A 237 67.77 -83.50 14.41
N ASN A 238 68.62 -83.40 13.38
CA ASN A 238 68.57 -82.33 12.38
C ASN A 238 67.24 -82.29 11.59
N ARG A 239 66.58 -83.44 11.36
CA ARG A 239 65.24 -83.49 10.75
C ARG A 239 64.17 -82.97 11.72
N ILE A 240 64.23 -83.35 12.99
CA ILE A 240 63.31 -82.87 14.03
C ILE A 240 63.42 -81.35 14.20
N CYS A 241 64.64 -80.80 14.29
CA CYS A 241 64.88 -79.36 14.41
C CYS A 241 64.27 -78.56 13.24
N LYS A 242 64.38 -79.06 12.00
CA LYS A 242 63.75 -78.42 10.83
C LYS A 242 62.22 -78.41 10.91
N VAL A 243 61.61 -79.52 11.34
CA VAL A 243 60.14 -79.62 11.51
C VAL A 243 59.64 -78.72 12.64
N LEU A 244 60.40 -78.60 13.74
CA LEU A 244 60.09 -77.70 14.85
C LEU A 244 60.20 -76.22 14.46
N ALA A 245 61.24 -75.83 13.70
CA ALA A 245 61.41 -74.45 13.25
C ALA A 245 60.22 -73.98 12.37
N VAL A 246 59.79 -74.81 11.41
CA VAL A 246 58.60 -74.54 10.60
C VAL A 246 57.33 -74.47 11.46
N ASN A 247 57.26 -75.24 12.55
CA ASN A 247 56.12 -75.18 13.46
C ASN A 247 56.08 -73.87 14.25
N GLN A 248 57.22 -73.44 14.80
CA GLN A 248 57.36 -72.16 15.52
C GLN A 248 57.07 -70.95 14.63
N GLU A 249 57.43 -71.00 13.34
CA GLU A 249 57.00 -69.97 12.37
C GLU A 249 55.49 -69.92 12.18
N ASN A 250 54.83 -71.09 12.08
CA ASN A 250 53.38 -71.15 11.91
C ASN A 250 52.66 -70.68 13.19
N GLU A 251 53.17 -71.03 14.38
CA GLU A 251 52.66 -70.56 15.68
C GLU A 251 52.74 -69.03 15.79
N LYS A 252 53.88 -68.41 15.42
CA LYS A 252 54.00 -66.95 15.35
C LYS A 252 53.00 -66.31 14.38
N LEU A 253 52.82 -66.87 13.18
CA LEU A 253 51.84 -66.37 12.22
C LEU A 253 50.38 -66.49 12.73
N MET A 254 50.07 -67.52 13.54
CA MET A 254 48.77 -67.66 14.20
C MET A 254 48.58 -66.58 15.29
N GLU A 255 49.59 -66.35 16.13
CA GLU A 255 49.57 -65.31 17.18
C GLU A 255 49.46 -63.90 16.57
N GLU A 256 50.22 -63.61 15.51
CA GLU A 256 50.16 -62.34 14.77
C GLU A 256 48.77 -62.09 14.16
N TYR A 257 48.16 -63.13 13.55
CA TYR A 257 46.78 -63.04 13.05
C TYR A 257 45.79 -62.74 14.18
N GLU A 258 45.84 -63.51 15.27
CA GLU A 258 44.92 -63.37 16.42
C GLU A 258 45.05 -61.99 17.09
N LYS A 259 46.27 -61.47 17.22
CA LYS A 259 46.52 -60.13 17.75
C LYS A 259 45.94 -59.05 16.84
N LEU A 260 46.29 -59.05 15.55
CA LEU A 260 45.80 -58.06 14.58
C LEU A 260 44.27 -58.10 14.45
N ALA A 261 43.67 -59.30 14.44
CA ALA A 261 42.22 -59.47 14.43
C ALA A 261 41.55 -58.84 15.66
N SER A 262 42.15 -59.02 16.84
CA SER A 262 41.62 -58.50 18.10
C SER A 262 41.68 -56.97 18.13
N GLU A 263 42.84 -56.39 17.81
CA GLU A 263 43.07 -54.94 17.78
C GLU A 263 42.17 -54.24 16.75
N LEU A 264 42.04 -54.81 15.54
CA LEU A 264 41.20 -54.25 14.48
C LEU A 264 39.70 -54.32 14.84
N LEU A 265 39.22 -55.45 15.37
CA LEU A 265 37.81 -55.59 15.78
C LEU A 265 37.47 -54.73 17.00
N GLU A 266 38.40 -54.54 17.94
CA GLU A 266 38.21 -53.60 19.05
C GLU A 266 38.15 -52.15 18.55
N TRP A 267 39.03 -51.76 17.63
CA TRP A 267 39.00 -50.44 17.00
C TRP A 267 37.67 -50.19 16.28
N ILE A 268 37.21 -51.11 15.42
CA ILE A 268 35.90 -51.02 14.75
C ILE A 268 34.76 -50.82 15.77
N ARG A 269 34.73 -51.66 16.82
CA ARG A 269 33.69 -51.59 17.88
C ARG A 269 33.69 -50.26 18.65
N ARG A 270 34.84 -49.60 18.81
CA ARG A 270 34.94 -48.26 19.42
C ARG A 270 34.63 -47.12 18.46
N THR A 271 34.93 -47.28 17.17
CA THR A 271 34.74 -46.25 16.15
C THR A 271 33.29 -46.13 15.68
N ILE A 272 32.55 -47.25 15.60
CA ILE A 272 31.14 -47.23 15.17
C ILE A 272 30.27 -46.27 16.02
N PRO A 273 30.25 -46.35 17.37
CA PRO A 273 29.44 -45.42 18.19
C PRO A 273 29.81 -43.93 18.03
N TRP A 274 31.05 -43.61 17.70
CA TRP A 274 31.48 -42.23 17.44
C TRP A 274 30.91 -41.70 16.12
N LEU A 275 30.84 -42.55 15.07
CA LEU A 275 30.22 -42.21 13.79
C LEU A 275 28.68 -42.33 13.80
N GLU A 276 28.10 -43.10 14.72
CA GLU A 276 26.64 -43.14 14.93
C GLU A 276 26.13 -41.92 15.73
N ASN A 277 27.02 -41.18 16.41
CA ASN A 277 26.68 -40.00 17.19
C ASN A 277 26.33 -38.78 16.31
N ARG A 278 25.06 -38.71 15.89
CA ARG A 278 24.50 -37.65 15.04
C ARG A 278 23.88 -36.49 15.82
N VAL A 279 24.47 -36.11 16.96
CA VAL A 279 24.06 -34.91 17.70
C VAL A 279 24.50 -33.66 16.92
N SER A 280 23.52 -32.85 16.51
CA SER A 280 23.73 -31.55 15.87
C SER A 280 24.26 -30.52 16.86
N GLU A 281 25.17 -29.67 16.38
CA GLU A 281 25.68 -28.53 17.16
C GLU A 281 24.97 -27.25 16.75
N GLN A 282 24.78 -26.34 17.70
CA GLN A 282 24.02 -25.09 17.49
C GLN A 282 24.74 -24.05 16.63
N THR A 283 26.02 -24.25 16.28
CA THR A 283 26.81 -23.26 15.53
C THR A 283 27.54 -23.89 14.36
N MET A 284 27.61 -23.17 13.23
CA MET A 284 28.37 -23.57 12.05
C MET A 284 29.83 -23.92 12.39
N ARG A 285 30.45 -23.14 13.28
CA ARG A 285 31.85 -23.36 13.72
C ARG A 285 32.06 -24.69 14.44
N ALA A 286 31.11 -25.13 15.27
CA ALA A 286 31.19 -26.41 15.95
C ALA A 286 30.99 -27.59 14.97
N MET A 287 30.08 -27.46 14.01
CA MET A 287 29.94 -28.45 12.93
C MET A 287 31.15 -28.50 11.98
N GLN A 288 31.80 -27.35 11.71
CA GLN A 288 33.08 -27.31 10.98
C GLN A 288 34.20 -28.04 11.73
N GLN A 289 34.26 -27.94 13.07
CA GLN A 289 35.21 -28.72 13.87
C GLN A 289 34.94 -30.23 13.72
N LYS A 290 33.69 -30.69 13.87
CA LYS A 290 33.34 -32.11 13.63
C LYS A 290 33.72 -32.60 12.23
N LEU A 291 33.63 -31.73 11.21
CA LEU A 291 34.06 -32.05 9.84
C LEU A 291 35.58 -32.19 9.74
N GLU A 292 36.36 -31.37 10.44
CA GLU A 292 37.82 -31.51 10.45
C GLU A 292 38.26 -32.74 11.25
N ASP A 293 37.64 -33.02 12.40
CA ASP A 293 37.84 -34.26 13.16
C ASP A 293 37.57 -35.50 12.29
N PHE A 294 36.53 -35.45 11.44
CA PHE A 294 36.22 -36.50 10.46
C PHE A 294 37.23 -36.57 9.30
N ARG A 295 37.78 -35.43 8.85
CA ARG A 295 38.86 -35.40 7.85
C ARG A 295 40.14 -36.00 8.39
N ASP A 296 40.52 -35.69 9.63
CA ASP A 296 41.68 -36.27 10.30
C ASP A 296 41.50 -37.78 10.55
N TYR A 297 40.29 -38.21 10.95
CA TYR A 297 39.92 -39.62 10.95
C TYR A 297 40.17 -40.29 9.59
N ARG A 298 39.67 -39.71 8.48
CA ARG A 298 39.84 -40.29 7.14
C ARG A 298 41.27 -40.21 6.59
N ARG A 299 42.07 -39.20 6.97
CA ARG A 299 43.42 -38.94 6.46
C ARG A 299 44.53 -39.63 7.25
N VAL A 300 44.38 -39.74 8.58
CA VAL A 300 45.44 -40.18 9.48
C VAL A 300 45.07 -41.51 10.14
N HIS A 301 43.87 -41.62 10.71
CA HIS A 301 43.52 -42.76 11.56
C HIS A 301 43.00 -43.99 10.80
N LYS A 302 42.20 -43.81 9.74
CA LYS A 302 41.66 -44.91 8.93
C LYS A 302 42.69 -45.61 8.03
N PRO A 303 43.58 -44.91 7.28
CA PRO A 303 44.49 -45.56 6.33
C PRO A 303 45.36 -46.71 6.89
N PRO A 304 46.00 -46.60 8.08
CA PRO A 304 46.75 -47.74 8.63
C PRO A 304 45.85 -48.95 8.94
N ARG A 305 44.60 -48.74 9.35
CA ARG A 305 43.64 -49.84 9.62
C ARG A 305 43.20 -50.58 8.35
N VAL A 306 43.14 -49.89 7.21
CA VAL A 306 42.97 -50.51 5.89
C VAL A 306 44.15 -51.44 5.57
N GLN A 307 45.37 -50.99 5.85
CA GLN A 307 46.59 -51.77 5.64
C GLN A 307 46.66 -52.98 6.58
N GLU A 308 46.29 -52.83 7.86
CA GLU A 308 46.21 -53.92 8.83
C GLU A 308 45.19 -55.00 8.40
N LYS A 309 44.00 -54.60 7.92
CA LYS A 309 43.02 -55.54 7.35
C LYS A 309 43.61 -56.34 6.18
N CYS A 310 44.28 -55.66 5.25
CA CYS A 310 44.94 -56.32 4.11
C CYS A 310 46.05 -57.27 4.57
N GLN A 311 46.87 -56.86 5.54
CA GLN A 311 47.94 -57.69 6.11
C GLN A 311 47.39 -58.93 6.82
N LEU A 312 46.25 -58.81 7.51
CA LEU A 312 45.56 -59.92 8.16
C LEU A 312 45.06 -60.96 7.15
N GLU A 313 44.46 -60.51 6.03
CA GLU A 313 44.06 -61.38 4.92
C GLU A 313 45.27 -62.07 4.26
N ILE A 314 46.39 -61.35 4.10
CA ILE A 314 47.66 -61.92 3.60
C ILE A 314 48.19 -62.99 4.55
N ASN A 315 48.31 -62.69 5.85
CA ASN A 315 48.81 -63.62 6.88
C ASN A 315 47.97 -64.90 6.90
N PHE A 316 46.64 -64.78 6.86
CA PHE A 316 45.73 -65.93 6.81
C PHE A 316 45.95 -66.80 5.56
N ASN A 317 45.98 -66.20 4.37
CA ASN A 317 46.17 -66.92 3.12
C ASN A 317 47.55 -67.60 3.02
N THR A 318 48.60 -66.95 3.52
CA THR A 318 49.96 -67.50 3.60
C THR A 318 50.01 -68.69 4.56
N LEU A 319 49.47 -68.55 5.77
CA LEU A 319 49.44 -69.62 6.77
C LEU A 319 48.62 -70.82 6.29
N GLN A 320 47.43 -70.59 5.74
CA GLN A 320 46.56 -71.63 5.19
C GLN A 320 47.24 -72.41 4.05
N THR A 321 48.03 -71.72 3.22
CA THR A 321 48.85 -72.35 2.17
C THR A 321 50.03 -73.14 2.74
N LYS A 322 50.77 -72.60 3.73
CA LYS A 322 51.86 -73.31 4.43
C LYS A 322 51.37 -74.62 5.08
N LEU A 323 50.22 -74.58 5.76
CA LEU A 323 49.63 -75.75 6.43
C LEU A 323 49.16 -76.80 5.44
N ARG A 324 48.47 -76.39 4.35
CA ARG A 324 48.04 -77.29 3.27
C ARG A 324 49.21 -78.01 2.60
N LEU A 325 50.27 -77.28 2.22
CA LEU A 325 51.48 -77.88 1.62
C LEU A 325 52.21 -78.84 2.57
N SER A 326 52.04 -78.66 3.88
CA SER A 326 52.63 -79.52 4.92
C SER A 326 51.74 -80.72 5.30
N ASN A 327 50.59 -80.92 4.64
CA ASN A 327 49.56 -81.91 5.00
C ASN A 327 49.09 -81.80 6.47
N ARG A 328 48.98 -80.57 6.98
CA ARG A 328 48.53 -80.28 8.35
C ARG A 328 47.08 -79.76 8.36
N PRO A 329 46.38 -79.87 9.51
CA PRO A 329 45.05 -79.27 9.67
C PRO A 329 45.07 -77.78 9.32
N ALA A 330 43.95 -77.30 8.75
CA ALA A 330 43.75 -75.88 8.48
C ALA A 330 43.75 -75.07 9.78
N PHE A 331 44.23 -73.82 9.71
CA PHE A 331 44.07 -72.88 10.82
C PHE A 331 42.62 -72.40 10.85
N MET A 332 42.00 -72.49 12.03
CA MET A 332 40.70 -71.87 12.30
C MET A 332 40.90 -70.85 13.45
N PRO A 333 40.65 -69.56 13.20
CA PRO A 333 40.67 -68.54 14.24
C PRO A 333 39.65 -68.78 15.35
N SER A 334 39.82 -68.06 16.45
CA SER A 334 38.82 -67.97 17.53
C SER A 334 37.46 -67.48 17.02
N GLU A 335 36.39 -67.87 17.71
CA GLU A 335 35.02 -67.49 17.36
C GLU A 335 34.85 -65.95 17.25
N GLY A 336 34.17 -65.49 16.19
CA GLY A 336 34.00 -64.07 15.90
C GLY A 336 35.23 -63.34 15.35
N LYS A 337 36.34 -64.05 15.08
CA LYS A 337 37.56 -63.51 14.45
C LYS A 337 37.86 -64.13 13.08
N MET A 338 36.87 -64.75 12.43
CA MET A 338 37.06 -65.23 11.07
C MET A 338 37.22 -64.06 10.09
N VAL A 339 37.94 -64.28 8.99
CA VAL A 339 38.11 -63.26 7.92
C VAL A 339 36.76 -62.75 7.41
N SER A 340 35.73 -63.61 7.36
CA SER A 340 34.35 -63.24 7.04
C SER A 340 33.74 -62.25 8.02
N ASP A 341 33.99 -62.43 9.32
CA ASP A 341 33.40 -61.65 10.39
C ASP A 341 34.05 -60.26 10.43
N ILE A 342 35.36 -60.21 10.21
CA ILE A 342 36.14 -58.97 10.06
C ILE A 342 35.68 -58.21 8.80
N ALA A 343 35.46 -58.90 7.68
CA ALA A 343 34.94 -58.28 6.46
C ALA A 343 33.52 -57.71 6.66
N ASN A 344 32.65 -58.42 7.40
CA ASN A 344 31.30 -57.95 7.74
C ASN A 344 31.34 -56.75 8.70
N ALA A 345 32.18 -56.79 9.75
CA ALA A 345 32.36 -55.68 10.68
C ALA A 345 32.92 -54.43 9.98
N TRP A 346 33.88 -54.61 9.08
CA TRP A 346 34.45 -53.55 8.25
C TRP A 346 33.39 -52.94 7.30
N LYS A 347 32.56 -53.77 6.66
CA LYS A 347 31.44 -53.30 5.83
C LYS A 347 30.41 -52.50 6.64
N GLY A 348 30.15 -52.92 7.89
CA GLY A 348 29.32 -52.17 8.84
C GLY A 348 29.89 -50.78 9.12
N LEU A 349 31.19 -50.69 9.43
CA LEU A 349 31.90 -49.42 9.61
C LEU A 349 31.76 -48.51 8.38
N GLU A 350 32.00 -49.01 7.17
CA GLU A 350 31.87 -48.22 5.92
C GLU A 350 30.44 -47.71 5.67
N GLN A 351 29.41 -48.48 6.06
CA GLN A 351 28.02 -48.04 5.97
C GLN A 351 27.71 -46.91 6.97
N VAL A 352 28.21 -47.01 8.20
CA VAL A 352 28.04 -45.97 9.22
C VAL A 352 28.80 -44.69 8.84
N GLU A 353 30.06 -44.82 8.37
CA GLU A 353 30.85 -43.68 7.86
C GLU A 353 30.13 -42.91 6.76
N LYS A 354 29.56 -43.62 5.76
CA LYS A 354 28.82 -42.99 4.68
C LYS A 354 27.62 -42.20 5.23
N GLY A 355 26.86 -42.79 6.15
CA GLY A 355 25.73 -42.12 6.79
C GLY A 355 26.12 -40.92 7.65
N TYR A 356 27.31 -40.94 8.27
CA TYR A 356 27.86 -39.82 9.03
C TYR A 356 28.33 -38.68 8.12
N GLU A 357 28.99 -39.00 6.99
CA GLU A 357 29.40 -38.01 5.98
C GLU A 357 28.19 -37.33 5.32
N GLU A 358 27.15 -38.09 4.94
CA GLU A 358 25.90 -37.56 4.40
C GLU A 358 25.16 -36.67 5.41
N TRP A 359 25.15 -37.05 6.69
CA TRP A 359 24.58 -36.26 7.78
C TRP A 359 25.35 -34.96 8.02
N LEU A 360 26.67 -35.01 8.21
CA LEU A 360 27.53 -33.83 8.41
C LEU A 360 27.35 -32.80 7.30
N LEU A 361 27.39 -33.23 6.04
CA LEU A 361 27.26 -32.33 4.89
C LEU A 361 25.86 -31.72 4.80
N THR A 362 24.82 -32.44 5.19
CA THR A 362 23.44 -31.94 5.20
C THR A 362 23.23 -30.93 6.32
N GLU A 363 23.76 -31.20 7.50
CA GLU A 363 23.64 -30.33 8.66
C GLU A 363 24.46 -29.04 8.51
N ILE A 364 25.65 -29.10 7.91
CA ILE A 364 26.43 -27.90 7.56
C ILE A 364 25.67 -27.02 6.57
N ARG A 365 25.05 -27.61 5.53
CA ARG A 365 24.21 -26.86 4.57
C ARG A 365 22.96 -26.27 5.23
N ARG A 366 22.36 -26.97 6.21
CA ARG A 366 21.23 -26.46 7.00
C ARG A 366 21.65 -25.22 7.78
N LEU A 367 22.74 -25.32 8.56
CA LEU A 367 23.25 -24.19 9.36
C LEU A 367 23.69 -23.00 8.48
N GLU A 368 24.35 -23.24 7.35
CA GLU A 368 24.74 -22.18 6.41
C GLU A 368 23.53 -21.44 5.83
N ARG A 369 22.44 -22.16 5.48
CA ARG A 369 21.17 -21.56 5.06
C ARG A 369 20.52 -20.77 6.20
N VAL A 370 20.50 -21.34 7.42
CA VAL A 370 19.92 -20.71 8.62
C VAL A 370 20.66 -19.42 8.98
N ASP A 371 21.98 -19.42 9.04
CA ASP A 371 22.78 -18.22 9.33
C ASP A 371 22.55 -17.12 8.26
N HIS A 372 22.48 -17.51 6.98
CA HIS A 372 22.17 -16.57 5.90
C HIS A 372 20.75 -15.97 6.00
N LEU A 373 19.74 -16.80 6.29
CA LEU A 373 18.36 -16.35 6.48
C LEU A 373 18.20 -15.47 7.72
N ALA A 374 18.87 -15.78 8.83
CA ALA A 374 18.83 -15.00 10.06
C ALA A 374 19.41 -13.59 9.87
N GLU A 375 20.55 -13.47 9.19
CA GLU A 375 21.14 -12.16 8.87
C GLU A 375 20.28 -11.39 7.86
N LYS A 376 19.73 -12.07 6.84
CA LYS A 376 18.78 -11.47 5.87
C LYS A 376 17.49 -10.98 6.53
N PHE A 377 16.94 -11.73 7.49
CA PHE A 377 15.80 -11.34 8.32
C PHE A 377 16.12 -10.10 9.13
N LYS A 378 17.24 -10.11 9.86
CA LYS A 378 17.70 -8.98 10.69
C LYS A 378 17.88 -7.70 9.87
N GLN A 379 18.48 -7.78 8.68
CA GLN A 379 18.65 -6.64 7.78
C GLN A 379 17.29 -6.11 7.29
N LYS A 380 16.41 -6.99 6.78
CA LYS A 380 15.07 -6.59 6.31
C LYS A 380 14.20 -5.97 7.40
N CYS A 381 14.18 -6.56 8.61
CA CYS A 381 13.45 -6.01 9.75
C CYS A 381 13.96 -4.61 10.11
N SER A 382 15.27 -4.44 10.25
CA SER A 382 15.86 -3.15 10.63
C SER A 382 15.62 -2.07 9.57
N MET A 383 15.60 -2.43 8.28
CA MET A 383 15.20 -1.52 7.19
C MET A 383 13.70 -1.19 7.19
N HIS A 384 12.84 -2.11 7.65
CA HIS A 384 11.40 -1.87 7.76
C HIS A 384 11.08 -0.97 8.96
N GLU A 385 11.62 -1.29 10.14
CA GLU A 385 11.48 -0.51 11.37
C GLU A 385 11.99 0.93 11.20
N ALA A 386 13.11 1.12 10.51
CA ALA A 386 13.63 2.45 10.17
C ALA A 386 12.70 3.24 9.22
N TRP A 387 11.84 2.57 8.45
CA TRP A 387 10.84 3.20 7.57
C TRP A 387 9.48 3.40 8.28
N THR A 388 9.11 2.58 9.27
CA THR A 388 7.89 2.76 10.08
C THR A 388 8.05 3.83 11.18
N ALA A 389 9.27 4.06 11.66
CA ALA A 389 9.57 5.04 12.70
C ALA A 389 8.95 6.42 12.43
N GLY A 390 8.12 6.91 13.37
CA GLY A 390 7.44 8.21 13.30
C GLY A 390 6.23 8.29 12.36
N LYS A 391 5.87 7.21 11.63
CA LYS A 391 4.70 7.22 10.74
C LYS A 391 3.38 7.13 11.48
N GLU A 392 3.33 6.39 12.59
CA GLU A 392 2.13 6.33 13.45
C GLU A 392 1.80 7.71 14.03
N ASP A 393 2.82 8.47 14.45
CA ASP A 393 2.68 9.85 14.92
C ASP A 393 2.15 10.77 13.80
N LEU A 394 2.74 10.68 12.60
CA LEU A 394 2.32 11.47 11.43
C LEU A 394 0.85 11.20 11.06
N LEU A 395 0.43 9.93 11.04
CA LEU A 395 -0.95 9.55 10.74
C LEU A 395 -1.93 10.02 11.83
N SER A 396 -1.49 10.04 13.08
CA SER A 396 -2.30 10.44 14.25
C SER A 396 -2.49 11.97 14.39
N GLN A 397 -1.78 12.79 13.60
CA GLN A 397 -1.95 14.24 13.62
C GLN A 397 -3.35 14.67 13.13
N LYS A 398 -3.87 15.76 13.72
CA LYS A 398 -5.19 16.35 13.42
C LYS A 398 -5.08 17.69 12.70
N ASP A 399 -4.03 17.83 11.90
CA ASP A 399 -3.74 18.99 11.05
C ASP A 399 -4.92 19.41 10.15
N TYR A 400 -5.71 18.44 9.69
CA TYR A 400 -6.91 18.67 8.88
C TYR A 400 -8.06 19.37 9.61
N GLU A 401 -8.13 19.37 10.95
CA GLU A 401 -9.21 20.02 11.71
C GLU A 401 -9.12 21.56 11.65
N THR A 402 -7.92 22.11 11.38
CA THR A 402 -7.66 23.56 11.30
C THR A 402 -7.35 24.06 9.88
N ALA A 403 -7.33 23.17 8.89
CA ALA A 403 -6.92 23.48 7.52
C ALA A 403 -8.07 24.05 6.67
N SER A 404 -7.72 24.90 5.71
CA SER A 404 -8.63 25.39 4.66
C SER A 404 -8.86 24.35 3.54
N LEU A 405 -9.89 24.55 2.71
CA LEU A 405 -10.21 23.63 1.59
C LEU A 405 -9.02 23.34 0.66
N MET A 406 -8.18 24.34 0.33
CA MET A 406 -6.98 24.13 -0.49
C MET A 406 -5.89 23.34 0.23
N GLU A 407 -5.73 23.55 1.54
CA GLU A 407 -4.76 22.82 2.36
C GLU A 407 -5.20 21.37 2.55
N ILE A 408 -6.49 21.12 2.79
CA ILE A 408 -7.07 19.76 2.88
C ILE A 408 -6.87 19.00 1.56
N ARG A 409 -7.16 19.63 0.41
CA ARG A 409 -6.88 19.06 -0.92
C ARG A 409 -5.38 18.82 -1.20
N ALA A 410 -4.49 19.53 -0.51
CA ALA A 410 -3.06 19.26 -0.55
C ALA A 410 -2.66 18.11 0.40
N LEU A 411 -3.27 18.02 1.58
CA LEU A 411 -3.10 16.91 2.53
C LEU A 411 -3.64 15.59 1.96
N MET A 412 -4.80 15.59 1.30
CA MET A 412 -5.36 14.43 0.59
C MET A 412 -4.39 13.87 -0.45
N ARG A 413 -3.84 14.71 -1.34
CA ARG A 413 -2.84 14.27 -2.34
C ARG A 413 -1.53 13.77 -1.71
N LYS A 414 -1.10 14.34 -0.59
CA LYS A 414 0.03 13.81 0.19
C LYS A 414 -0.29 12.46 0.82
N HIS A 415 -1.53 12.27 1.27
CA HIS A 415 -1.99 11.02 1.87
C HIS A 415 -2.12 9.91 0.82
N GLU A 416 -2.67 10.20 -0.36
CA GLU A 416 -2.70 9.28 -1.51
C GLU A 416 -1.29 8.83 -1.94
N ALA A 417 -0.32 9.76 -1.97
CA ALA A 417 1.08 9.41 -2.21
C ALA A 417 1.68 8.51 -1.10
N PHE A 418 1.25 8.69 0.16
CA PHE A 418 1.63 7.82 1.27
C PHE A 418 0.96 6.44 1.19
N GLU A 419 -0.32 6.35 0.78
CA GLU A 419 -1.02 5.07 0.53
C GLU A 419 -0.31 4.26 -0.56
N SER A 420 0.24 4.92 -1.59
CA SER A 420 1.04 4.30 -2.64
C SER A 420 2.41 3.78 -2.12
N ASP A 421 3.13 4.56 -1.30
CA ASP A 421 4.38 4.12 -0.63
C ASP A 421 4.13 2.95 0.33
N LEU A 422 3.02 2.99 1.08
CA LEU A 422 2.56 1.91 1.96
C LEU A 422 2.28 0.64 1.16
N ALA A 423 1.53 0.71 0.06
CA ALA A 423 1.25 -0.44 -0.80
C ALA A 423 2.54 -1.05 -1.39
N ALA A 424 3.52 -0.23 -1.79
CA ALA A 424 4.82 -0.70 -2.29
C ALA A 424 5.68 -1.41 -1.21
N HIS A 425 5.36 -1.24 0.06
CA HIS A 425 6.07 -1.86 1.19
C HIS A 425 5.45 -3.18 1.68
N GLN A 426 4.25 -3.55 1.21
CA GLN A 426 3.55 -4.80 1.55
C GLN A 426 4.40 -6.06 1.31
N ASP A 427 4.94 -6.22 0.09
CA ASP A 427 5.83 -7.34 -0.30
C ASP A 427 7.04 -7.49 0.65
N ARG A 428 7.52 -6.37 1.24
CA ARG A 428 8.64 -6.42 2.18
C ARG A 428 8.25 -7.07 3.51
N VAL A 429 7.03 -6.85 4.00
CA VAL A 429 6.50 -7.46 5.22
C VAL A 429 6.23 -8.94 4.97
N GLU A 430 5.60 -9.28 3.84
CA GLU A 430 5.37 -10.67 3.43
C GLU A 430 6.68 -11.47 3.33
N GLN A 431 7.73 -10.87 2.76
CA GLN A 431 9.07 -11.49 2.73
C GLN A 431 9.71 -11.62 4.12
N ILE A 432 9.46 -10.70 5.06
CA ILE A 432 9.94 -10.82 6.45
C ILE A 432 9.26 -12.01 7.13
N ALA A 433 7.93 -12.12 7.02
CA ALA A 433 7.14 -13.22 7.56
C ALA A 433 7.52 -14.58 6.94
N ALA A 434 7.71 -14.64 5.62
CA ALA A 434 8.14 -15.86 4.93
C ALA A 434 9.53 -16.33 5.39
N ILE A 435 10.49 -15.41 5.60
CA ILE A 435 11.83 -15.77 6.11
C ILE A 435 11.77 -16.22 7.58
N ALA A 436 10.93 -15.59 8.41
CA ALA A 436 10.72 -16.03 9.80
C ALA A 436 10.14 -17.45 9.85
N GLN A 437 9.16 -17.75 8.99
CA GLN A 437 8.57 -19.08 8.87
C GLN A 437 9.58 -20.13 8.38
N GLU A 438 10.41 -19.80 7.37
CA GLU A 438 11.48 -20.67 6.89
C GLU A 438 12.54 -20.95 7.98
N LEU A 439 12.84 -19.96 8.85
CA LEU A 439 13.72 -20.14 10.01
C LEU A 439 13.11 -21.06 11.09
N ASN A 440 11.79 -21.05 11.26
CA ASN A 440 11.08 -21.99 12.14
C ASN A 440 11.14 -23.44 11.60
N GLU A 441 10.87 -23.62 10.30
CA GLU A 441 10.90 -24.93 9.64
C GLU A 441 12.29 -25.57 9.62
N LEU A 442 13.34 -24.76 9.80
CA LEU A 442 14.71 -25.20 9.92
C LEU A 442 15.20 -25.35 11.37
N ASP A 443 14.32 -25.29 12.38
CA ASP A 443 14.66 -25.38 13.81
C ASP A 443 15.78 -24.39 14.24
N TYR A 444 15.61 -23.11 13.94
CA TYR A 444 16.57 -22.07 14.36
C TYR A 444 16.59 -21.87 15.88
N HIS A 445 17.80 -21.78 16.47
CA HIS A 445 17.98 -21.70 17.92
C HIS A 445 17.34 -20.46 18.58
N ASP A 446 17.27 -19.33 17.87
CA ASP A 446 16.64 -18.08 18.34
C ASP A 446 15.30 -17.80 17.61
N ALA A 447 14.62 -18.86 17.15
CA ALA A 447 13.31 -18.77 16.50
C ALA A 447 12.27 -17.98 17.32
N ALA A 448 12.28 -18.11 18.64
CA ALA A 448 11.36 -17.38 19.53
C ALA A 448 11.51 -15.85 19.43
N SER A 449 12.74 -15.36 19.36
CA SER A 449 13.08 -13.93 19.20
C SER A 449 12.71 -13.42 17.80
N VAL A 450 13.03 -14.22 16.77
CA VAL A 450 12.64 -13.96 15.36
C VAL A 450 11.12 -13.83 15.24
N ASN A 451 10.36 -14.76 15.80
CA ASN A 451 8.89 -14.75 15.78
C ASN A 451 8.30 -13.56 16.55
N ALA A 452 8.82 -13.27 17.75
CA ALA A 452 8.36 -12.12 18.53
C ALA A 452 8.58 -10.79 17.79
N ARG A 453 9.74 -10.63 17.14
CA ARG A 453 10.04 -9.44 16.32
C ARG A 453 9.18 -9.39 15.05
N CYS A 454 8.99 -10.51 14.37
CA CYS A 454 8.14 -10.58 13.19
C CYS A 454 6.68 -10.24 13.52
N GLN A 455 6.15 -10.77 14.62
CA GLN A 455 4.80 -10.46 15.08
C GLN A 455 4.65 -8.96 15.38
N GLY A 456 5.61 -8.36 16.11
CA GLY A 456 5.59 -6.92 16.38
C GLY A 456 5.61 -6.05 15.11
N ILE A 457 6.30 -6.48 14.06
CA ILE A 457 6.28 -5.81 12.74
C ILE A 457 4.90 -5.97 12.07
N CYS A 458 4.30 -7.17 12.08
CA CYS A 458 2.96 -7.39 11.54
C CYS A 458 1.89 -6.60 12.29
N ASP A 459 1.93 -6.60 13.63
CA ASP A 459 1.00 -5.84 14.47
C ASP A 459 1.11 -4.32 14.21
N GLN A 460 2.33 -3.80 14.05
CA GLN A 460 2.56 -2.40 13.67
C GLN A 460 2.08 -2.11 12.25
N TRP A 461 2.26 -3.04 11.31
CA TRP A 461 1.80 -2.90 9.93
C TRP A 461 0.27 -2.83 9.83
N ASP A 462 -0.43 -3.73 10.52
CA ASP A 462 -1.89 -3.73 10.60
C ASP A 462 -2.39 -2.44 11.27
N ASN A 463 -1.74 -1.99 12.35
CA ASN A 463 -2.06 -0.72 12.99
C ASN A 463 -1.90 0.48 12.03
N LEU A 464 -0.76 0.57 11.33
CA LEU A 464 -0.51 1.59 10.29
C LEU A 464 -1.58 1.56 9.20
N GLY A 465 -1.99 0.37 8.74
CA GLY A 465 -3.10 0.20 7.79
C GLY A 465 -4.40 0.80 8.31
N THR A 466 -4.80 0.48 9.55
CA THR A 466 -6.04 1.05 10.13
C THR A 466 -5.96 2.55 10.40
N LEU A 467 -4.79 3.06 10.82
CA LEU A 467 -4.57 4.50 11.03
C LEU A 467 -4.63 5.27 9.70
N THR A 468 -4.08 4.70 8.63
CA THR A 468 -4.12 5.26 7.28
C THR A 468 -5.56 5.41 6.81
N GLN A 469 -6.37 4.33 6.88
CA GLN A 469 -7.79 4.39 6.51
C GLN A 469 -8.60 5.35 7.41
N LYS A 470 -8.41 5.34 8.74
CA LYS A 470 -9.06 6.32 9.64
C LYS A 470 -8.73 7.77 9.30
N ARG A 471 -7.49 8.04 8.86
CA ARG A 471 -7.05 9.37 8.42
C ARG A 471 -7.67 9.75 7.07
N ARG A 472 -7.74 8.81 6.12
CA ARG A 472 -8.46 8.95 4.84
C ARG A 472 -9.92 9.33 5.05
N ASP A 473 -10.65 8.55 5.86
CA ASP A 473 -12.06 8.78 6.22
C ASP A 473 -12.28 10.11 6.94
N ALA A 474 -11.28 10.62 7.66
CA ALA A 474 -11.35 11.91 8.33
C ALA A 474 -11.10 13.07 7.35
N LEU A 475 -10.09 12.95 6.49
CA LEU A 475 -9.78 13.93 5.44
C LEU A 475 -10.94 14.06 4.44
N GLU A 476 -11.46 12.97 3.88
CA GLU A 476 -12.59 12.99 2.92
C GLU A 476 -13.85 13.59 3.54
N ARG A 477 -14.13 13.30 4.81
CA ARG A 477 -15.26 13.89 5.54
C ARG A 477 -15.12 15.39 5.71
N VAL A 478 -13.93 15.87 6.08
CA VAL A 478 -13.68 17.29 6.30
C VAL A 478 -13.59 18.04 4.97
N GLU A 479 -13.04 17.44 3.91
CA GLU A 479 -13.12 17.96 2.54
C GLU A 479 -14.57 18.15 2.11
N LYS A 480 -15.42 17.12 2.24
CA LYS A 480 -16.84 17.18 1.89
C LYS A 480 -17.62 18.25 2.67
N LEU A 481 -17.29 18.45 3.95
CA LEU A 481 -17.88 19.54 4.75
C LEU A 481 -17.47 20.91 4.20
N TRP A 482 -16.20 21.10 3.86
CA TRP A 482 -15.72 22.34 3.25
C TRP A 482 -16.30 22.57 1.84
N GLU A 483 -16.42 21.54 0.99
CA GLU A 483 -17.08 21.64 -0.32
C GLU A 483 -18.56 22.04 -0.18
N THR A 484 -19.25 21.52 0.84
CA THR A 484 -20.64 21.91 1.14
C THR A 484 -20.71 23.39 1.56
N ILE A 485 -19.79 23.84 2.42
CA ILE A 485 -19.69 25.25 2.84
C ILE A 485 -19.35 26.17 1.66
N ASP A 486 -18.42 25.77 0.79
CA ASP A 486 -17.97 26.50 -0.41
C ASP A 486 -19.13 26.67 -1.41
N GLN A 487 -19.88 25.60 -1.67
CA GLN A 487 -21.07 25.62 -2.52
C GLN A 487 -22.18 26.51 -1.95
N LEU A 488 -22.43 26.47 -0.64
CA LEU A 488 -23.40 27.35 0.02
C LEU A 488 -22.95 28.83 0.00
N TYR A 489 -21.66 29.11 0.16
CA TYR A 489 -21.10 30.46 -0.01
C TYR A 489 -21.31 30.97 -1.44
N LEU A 490 -21.13 30.11 -2.44
CA LEU A 490 -21.37 30.44 -3.86
C LEU A 490 -22.87 30.66 -4.15
N GLU A 491 -23.77 29.86 -3.59
CA GLU A 491 -25.22 30.09 -3.72
C GLU A 491 -25.68 31.38 -3.05
N PHE A 492 -25.18 31.67 -1.85
CA PHE A 492 -25.41 32.95 -1.18
C PHE A 492 -24.99 34.12 -2.08
N ALA A 493 -23.78 34.08 -2.65
CA ALA A 493 -23.29 35.14 -3.53
C ALA A 493 -24.14 35.30 -4.80
N LYS A 494 -24.56 34.18 -5.42
CA LYS A 494 -25.42 34.18 -6.61
C LYS A 494 -26.81 34.78 -6.37
N ARG A 495 -27.38 34.63 -5.17
CA ARG A 495 -28.70 35.20 -4.81
C ARG A 495 -28.59 36.63 -4.27
N ALA A 496 -27.58 36.89 -3.44
CA ALA A 496 -27.33 38.19 -2.84
C ALA A 496 -27.07 39.29 -3.89
N ALA A 497 -26.36 39.00 -4.99
CA ALA A 497 -26.04 40.03 -5.98
C ALA A 497 -27.28 40.54 -6.76
N PRO A 498 -28.12 39.70 -7.39
CA PRO A 498 -29.38 40.15 -8.00
C PRO A 498 -30.34 40.78 -6.99
N PHE A 499 -30.45 40.21 -5.79
CA PHE A 499 -31.33 40.75 -4.74
C PHE A 499 -30.87 42.12 -4.25
N ASN A 500 -29.56 42.34 -4.11
CA ASN A 500 -28.99 43.65 -3.81
C ASN A 500 -29.29 44.66 -4.92
N ASN A 501 -29.11 44.28 -6.19
CA ASN A 501 -29.40 45.17 -7.33
C ASN A 501 -30.89 45.53 -7.38
N TRP A 502 -31.79 44.59 -7.04
CA TRP A 502 -33.22 44.87 -6.91
C TRP A 502 -33.50 45.85 -5.75
N MET A 503 -32.87 45.70 -4.59
CA MET A 503 -33.00 46.66 -3.49
C MET A 503 -32.48 48.05 -3.86
N ASP A 504 -31.37 48.13 -4.59
CA ASP A 504 -30.79 49.40 -5.04
C ASP A 504 -31.71 50.10 -6.06
N GLY A 505 -32.22 49.39 -7.08
CA GLY A 505 -33.21 49.93 -8.01
C GLY A 505 -34.54 50.32 -7.33
N ALA A 506 -35.05 49.50 -6.41
CA ALA A 506 -36.22 49.83 -5.60
C ALA A 506 -36.01 51.08 -4.73
N MET A 507 -34.79 51.33 -4.26
CA MET A 507 -34.47 52.58 -3.56
C MET A 507 -34.45 53.79 -4.48
N GLU A 508 -33.97 53.65 -5.72
CA GLU A 508 -34.02 54.71 -6.75
C GLU A 508 -35.47 55.04 -7.12
N ASP A 509 -36.29 54.05 -7.49
CA ASP A 509 -37.71 54.21 -7.86
C ASP A 509 -38.54 54.87 -6.74
N LEU A 510 -38.29 54.49 -5.48
CA LEU A 510 -38.96 55.09 -4.30
C LEU A 510 -38.46 56.50 -3.98
N GLN A 511 -37.30 56.92 -4.50
CA GLN A 511 -36.73 58.25 -4.34
C GLN A 511 -36.98 59.19 -5.54
N ASP A 512 -37.45 58.66 -6.67
CA ASP A 512 -37.70 59.46 -7.87
C ASP A 512 -38.74 60.56 -7.65
N MET A 513 -38.46 61.74 -8.21
CA MET A 513 -39.26 62.97 -8.09
C MET A 513 -40.02 63.22 -9.39
N PHE A 514 -41.32 62.95 -9.36
CA PHE A 514 -42.23 63.15 -10.48
C PHE A 514 -42.99 64.48 -10.38
N ILE A 515 -43.33 65.05 -11.55
CA ILE A 515 -44.24 66.18 -11.71
C ILE A 515 -45.40 65.70 -12.58
N VAL A 516 -46.63 65.89 -12.12
CA VAL A 516 -47.86 65.45 -12.80
C VAL A 516 -48.72 66.67 -13.17
N HIS A 517 -49.36 66.59 -14.33
CA HIS A 517 -50.22 67.65 -14.88
C HIS A 517 -51.65 67.15 -15.14
N SER A 518 -51.94 65.87 -14.89
CA SER A 518 -53.28 65.29 -14.99
C SER A 518 -53.58 64.26 -13.89
N ILE A 519 -54.88 64.01 -13.66
CA ILE A 519 -55.36 63.01 -12.70
C ILE A 519 -55.02 61.58 -13.16
N GLU A 520 -55.00 61.32 -14.47
CA GLU A 520 -54.64 60.01 -15.03
C GLU A 520 -53.16 59.67 -14.81
N GLU A 521 -52.26 60.65 -14.94
CA GLU A 521 -50.82 60.47 -14.66
C GLU A 521 -50.56 60.06 -13.21
N ILE A 522 -51.19 60.73 -12.24
CA ILE A 522 -51.02 60.39 -10.82
C ILE A 522 -51.70 59.07 -10.46
N GLN A 523 -52.84 58.73 -11.06
CA GLN A 523 -53.48 57.42 -10.89
C GLN A 523 -52.63 56.27 -11.46
N SER A 524 -51.94 56.50 -12.59
CA SER A 524 -50.97 55.55 -13.15
C SER A 524 -49.79 55.31 -12.20
N LEU A 525 -49.22 56.38 -11.62
CA LEU A 525 -48.14 56.29 -10.64
C LEU A 525 -48.57 55.62 -9.32
N ILE A 526 -49.79 55.87 -8.84
CA ILE A 526 -50.36 55.17 -7.68
C ILE A 526 -50.51 53.68 -7.99
N THR A 527 -51.06 53.33 -9.16
CA THR A 527 -51.22 51.94 -9.60
C THR A 527 -49.88 51.22 -9.72
N ALA A 528 -48.85 51.87 -10.28
CA ALA A 528 -47.49 51.32 -10.35
C ALA A 528 -46.87 51.10 -8.96
N HIS A 529 -47.08 52.04 -8.01
CA HIS A 529 -46.61 51.89 -6.64
C HIS A 529 -47.34 50.77 -5.87
N ASP A 530 -48.62 50.55 -6.11
CA ASP A 530 -49.37 49.43 -5.51
C ASP A 530 -49.02 48.08 -6.15
N GLN A 531 -48.72 48.05 -7.46
CA GLN A 531 -48.11 46.87 -8.11
C GLN A 531 -46.72 46.57 -7.53
N PHE A 532 -45.88 47.58 -7.29
CA PHE A 532 -44.59 47.41 -6.62
C PHE A 532 -44.76 46.82 -5.21
N LYS A 533 -45.69 47.35 -4.39
CA LYS A 533 -46.01 46.79 -3.06
C LYS A 533 -46.39 45.31 -3.12
N ALA A 534 -47.13 44.89 -4.15
CA ALA A 534 -47.52 43.49 -4.33
C ALA A 534 -46.32 42.56 -4.56
N THR A 535 -45.15 43.08 -4.97
CA THR A 535 -43.90 42.29 -5.10
C THR A 535 -43.11 42.15 -3.79
N LEU A 536 -43.31 43.05 -2.81
CA LEU A 536 -42.55 43.05 -1.55
C LEU A 536 -42.64 41.73 -0.76
N PRO A 537 -43.80 41.04 -0.64
CA PRO A 537 -43.85 39.76 0.06
C PRO A 537 -43.05 38.64 -0.61
N GLU A 538 -42.86 38.70 -1.93
CA GLU A 538 -42.02 37.73 -2.65
C GLU A 538 -40.54 38.07 -2.51
N ALA A 539 -40.20 39.36 -2.51
CA ALA A 539 -38.85 39.84 -2.23
C ALA A 539 -38.41 39.51 -0.79
N ASP A 540 -39.31 39.57 0.20
CA ASP A 540 -38.99 39.17 1.58
C ASP A 540 -38.73 37.66 1.70
N LYS A 541 -39.46 36.81 0.96
CA LYS A 541 -39.13 35.37 0.88
C LYS A 541 -37.73 35.16 0.33
N GLU A 542 -37.33 35.90 -0.69
CA GLU A 542 -35.99 35.80 -1.29
C GLU A 542 -34.89 36.27 -0.30
N ARG A 543 -35.16 37.33 0.47
CA ARG A 543 -34.31 37.76 1.60
C ARG A 543 -34.16 36.68 2.66
N VAL A 544 -35.28 36.15 3.17
CA VAL A 544 -35.31 35.11 4.22
C VAL A 544 -34.60 33.84 3.74
N ALA A 545 -34.80 33.43 2.49
CA ALA A 545 -34.12 32.27 1.92
C ALA A 545 -32.60 32.51 1.71
N THR A 546 -32.19 33.72 1.32
CA THR A 546 -30.78 34.10 1.20
C THR A 546 -30.08 34.13 2.56
N LEU A 547 -30.72 34.71 3.58
CA LEU A 547 -30.22 34.66 4.98
C LEU A 547 -30.22 33.23 5.54
N GLY A 548 -31.19 32.40 5.14
CA GLY A 548 -31.26 30.98 5.49
C GLY A 548 -30.01 30.19 5.06
N ILE A 549 -29.49 30.44 3.86
CA ILE A 549 -28.24 29.83 3.37
C ILE A 549 -27.06 30.20 4.29
N HIS A 550 -26.92 31.50 4.63
CA HIS A 550 -25.86 31.96 5.52
C HIS A 550 -25.94 31.35 6.92
N ASN A 551 -27.16 31.21 7.47
CA ASN A 551 -27.39 30.58 8.76
C ASN A 551 -27.06 29.08 8.75
N GLU A 552 -27.34 28.36 7.66
CA GLU A 552 -26.98 26.94 7.54
C GLU A 552 -25.45 26.76 7.46
N ILE A 553 -24.71 27.66 6.81
CA ILE A 553 -23.23 27.67 6.83
C ILE A 553 -22.69 27.79 8.26
N LEU A 554 -23.20 28.78 9.03
CA LEU A 554 -22.80 28.98 10.43
C LEU A 554 -23.13 27.76 11.30
N LYS A 555 -24.30 27.16 11.10
CA LYS A 555 -24.75 25.96 11.81
C LYS A 555 -23.89 24.74 11.49
N ILE A 556 -23.53 24.50 10.22
CA ILE A 556 -22.61 23.42 9.84
C ILE A 556 -21.25 23.62 10.51
N ALA A 557 -20.68 24.83 10.41
CA ALA A 557 -19.39 25.13 11.02
C ALA A 557 -19.40 24.98 12.55
N GLN A 558 -20.46 25.45 13.22
CA GLN A 558 -20.62 25.31 14.67
C GLN A 558 -20.81 23.85 15.10
N THR A 559 -21.55 23.05 14.31
CA THR A 559 -21.82 21.62 14.62
C THR A 559 -20.55 20.78 14.52
N TYR A 560 -19.68 21.06 13.55
CA TYR A 560 -18.45 20.30 13.29
C TYR A 560 -17.17 20.97 13.81
N GLY A 561 -17.27 22.12 14.50
CA GLY A 561 -16.12 22.84 15.09
C GLY A 561 -15.20 23.53 14.07
N ILE A 562 -15.65 23.76 12.85
CA ILE A 562 -14.85 24.34 11.75
C ILE A 562 -14.66 25.84 11.97
N LYS A 563 -13.41 26.31 11.92
CA LYS A 563 -13.08 27.75 11.99
C LYS A 563 -13.27 28.42 10.64
N LEU A 564 -14.43 29.02 10.42
CA LEU A 564 -14.66 29.94 9.29
C LEU A 564 -13.83 31.22 9.45
N SER A 565 -13.34 31.78 8.33
CA SER A 565 -12.69 33.11 8.32
C SER A 565 -13.68 34.27 8.47
N GLY A 566 -14.98 33.98 8.45
CA GLY A 566 -16.07 34.97 8.58
C GLY A 566 -16.42 35.72 7.28
N ILE A 567 -15.64 35.56 6.21
CA ILE A 567 -15.79 36.31 4.96
C ILE A 567 -16.12 35.35 3.82
N ASN A 568 -17.16 35.65 3.03
CA ASN A 568 -17.51 34.89 1.84
C ASN A 568 -16.50 35.18 0.70
N PRO A 569 -15.82 34.19 0.10
CA PRO A 569 -14.86 34.43 -0.98
C PRO A 569 -15.46 35.00 -2.28
N TYR A 570 -16.78 34.85 -2.48
CA TYR A 570 -17.46 35.12 -3.75
C TYR A 570 -18.27 36.44 -3.78
N THR A 571 -18.42 37.12 -2.65
CA THR A 571 -19.14 38.41 -2.58
C THR A 571 -18.65 39.27 -1.44
N THR A 572 -18.63 40.58 -1.64
CA THR A 572 -18.37 41.59 -0.61
C THR A 572 -19.60 41.94 0.22
N ILE A 573 -20.80 41.52 -0.21
CA ILE A 573 -22.08 41.83 0.44
C ILE A 573 -22.29 40.88 1.61
N THR A 574 -22.47 41.42 2.82
CA THR A 574 -22.73 40.62 4.03
C THR A 574 -24.24 40.43 4.29
N SER A 575 -24.57 39.48 5.16
CA SER A 575 -25.94 39.28 5.66
C SER A 575 -26.49 40.50 6.42
N GLN A 576 -25.62 41.30 7.03
CA GLN A 576 -25.98 42.56 7.70
C GLN A 576 -26.29 43.68 6.71
N ASP A 577 -25.54 43.78 5.60
CA ASP A 577 -25.79 44.78 4.55
C ASP A 577 -27.15 44.56 3.90
N ILE A 578 -27.49 43.29 3.59
CA ILE A 578 -28.80 42.91 3.02
C ILE A 578 -29.94 43.32 3.96
N THR A 579 -29.79 43.06 5.26
CA THR A 579 -30.82 43.40 6.26
C THR A 579 -30.99 44.91 6.38
N THR A 580 -29.89 45.66 6.46
CA THR A 580 -29.90 47.13 6.60
C THR A 580 -30.50 47.83 5.38
N LYS A 581 -30.21 47.34 4.15
CA LYS A 581 -30.83 47.84 2.92
C LYS A 581 -32.33 47.53 2.86
N TRP A 582 -32.73 46.32 3.26
CA TRP A 582 -34.14 45.93 3.30
C TRP A 582 -34.97 46.84 4.20
N ASP A 583 -34.54 47.05 5.44
CA ASP A 583 -35.23 47.91 6.42
C ASP A 583 -35.39 49.35 5.88
N THR A 584 -34.44 49.81 5.06
CA THR A 584 -34.48 51.12 4.40
C THR A 584 -35.54 51.18 3.28
N VAL A 585 -35.70 50.10 2.49
CA VAL A 585 -36.74 49.99 1.44
C VAL A 585 -38.14 49.97 2.07
N GLU A 586 -38.35 49.16 3.10
CA GLU A 586 -39.62 49.02 3.82
C GLU A 586 -40.06 50.36 4.45
N THR A 587 -39.12 51.07 5.07
CA THR A 587 -39.34 52.40 5.65
C THR A 587 -39.73 53.44 4.59
N LYS A 588 -39.11 53.42 3.40
CA LYS A 588 -39.43 54.36 2.30
C LYS A 588 -40.81 54.08 1.68
N CYS A 589 -41.15 52.81 1.43
CA CYS A 589 -42.45 52.45 0.83
C CYS A 589 -43.63 52.84 1.75
N SER A 590 -43.46 52.70 3.06
CA SER A 590 -44.47 53.07 4.07
C SER A 590 -44.84 54.56 4.06
N ARG A 591 -44.02 55.43 3.46
CA ARG A 591 -44.14 56.90 3.51
C ARG A 591 -44.93 57.53 2.33
N ARG A 592 -45.33 56.75 1.32
CA ARG A 592 -46.10 57.20 0.12
C ARG A 592 -47.56 56.69 0.15
N ARG A 593 -48.50 57.39 0.83
CA ARG A 593 -49.95 57.05 0.85
C ARG A 593 -50.85 58.29 0.80
N TRP A 594 -51.90 58.27 -0.03
CA TRP A 594 -52.94 59.30 -0.19
C TRP A 594 -54.37 58.70 -0.04
N PRO A 595 -55.44 59.49 0.22
CA PRO A 595 -56.81 59.00 0.43
C PRO A 595 -57.81 59.31 -0.72
N ASP A 596 -58.77 58.40 -0.94
CA ASP A 596 -59.84 58.50 -1.96
C ASP A 596 -61.05 59.38 -1.57
N SER A 597 -61.83 59.83 -2.57
CA SER A 597 -63.17 60.42 -2.39
C SER A 597 -64.05 60.31 -3.66
N SER A 598 -65.38 60.30 -3.50
CA SER A 598 -66.34 59.79 -4.49
C SER A 598 -67.51 60.75 -4.83
N HIS A 599 -67.80 60.88 -6.14
CA HIS A 599 -69.10 61.13 -6.81
C HIS A 599 -70.13 62.17 -6.28
N VAL A 600 -70.67 63.01 -7.20
CA VAL A 600 -72.08 63.06 -7.69
C VAL A 600 -72.35 64.41 -8.40
N SER A 601 -73.17 64.40 -9.46
CA SER A 601 -73.66 65.57 -10.25
C SER A 601 -75.19 65.71 -10.20
N VAL A 602 -75.77 66.86 -10.63
CA VAL A 602 -77.11 67.03 -11.27
C VAL A 602 -77.42 68.53 -11.57
N ASP A 603 -78.29 68.80 -12.56
CA ASP A 603 -78.46 70.08 -13.30
C ASP A 603 -79.89 70.74 -13.29
N ILE A 604 -79.93 72.09 -13.33
CA ILE A 604 -80.70 73.03 -14.22
C ILE A 604 -82.27 73.24 -14.18
N SER A 605 -82.67 74.53 -14.42
CA SER A 605 -83.98 75.14 -14.86
C SER A 605 -85.14 75.31 -13.84
N GLY A 606 -86.15 76.22 -13.94
CA GLY A 606 -86.58 77.31 -14.86
C GLY A 606 -87.95 77.91 -14.37
N SER A 607 -88.66 78.91 -14.94
CA SER A 607 -88.36 79.95 -15.96
C SER A 607 -89.54 80.98 -16.21
N LEU A 608 -89.34 82.28 -15.94
CA LEU A 608 -89.90 83.49 -16.64
C LEU A 608 -91.41 83.69 -16.96
N GLU A 609 -92.13 84.44 -16.10
CA GLU A 609 -93.31 85.26 -16.45
C GLU A 609 -93.23 86.63 -15.73
N GLU A 610 -92.65 87.70 -16.32
CA GLU A 610 -92.81 89.07 -15.79
C GLU A 610 -92.30 90.21 -16.71
N GLN A 611 -92.43 90.11 -18.04
CA GLN A 611 -91.59 90.83 -19.02
C GLN A 611 -91.58 92.39 -19.02
N MET A 612 -92.33 93.09 -18.15
CA MET A 612 -92.21 94.54 -17.91
C MET A 612 -91.69 94.89 -16.49
N ASN A 613 -91.90 94.03 -15.49
CA ASN A 613 -91.00 94.02 -14.32
C ASN A 613 -89.59 93.69 -14.80
N SER A 614 -89.47 92.79 -15.78
CA SER A 614 -88.19 92.25 -16.24
C SER A 614 -87.16 93.29 -16.67
N LEU A 615 -87.46 94.48 -17.20
CA LEU A 615 -86.37 95.40 -17.57
C LEU A 615 -85.68 96.03 -16.35
N LYS A 616 -86.42 96.45 -15.31
CA LYS A 616 -85.82 96.90 -14.03
C LYS A 616 -85.36 95.72 -13.16
N GLN A 617 -86.03 94.59 -13.25
CA GLN A 617 -85.64 93.35 -12.58
C GLN A 617 -84.42 92.69 -13.26
N TYR A 618 -84.16 92.91 -14.56
CA TYR A 618 -82.92 92.50 -15.24
C TYR A 618 -81.75 93.35 -14.78
N GLU A 619 -81.92 94.67 -14.64
CA GLU A 619 -80.91 95.53 -14.00
C GLU A 619 -80.60 95.05 -12.57
N GLN A 620 -81.63 94.82 -11.75
CA GLN A 620 -81.47 94.29 -10.39
C GLN A 620 -80.86 92.87 -10.36
N ASN A 621 -81.26 91.99 -11.29
CA ASN A 621 -80.74 90.63 -11.40
C ASN A 621 -79.29 90.62 -11.88
N ILE A 622 -78.90 91.51 -12.80
CA ILE A 622 -77.51 91.66 -13.24
C ILE A 622 -76.63 92.13 -12.08
N ILE A 623 -77.11 93.10 -11.28
CA ILE A 623 -76.42 93.53 -10.05
C ILE A 623 -76.27 92.35 -9.07
N ASN A 624 -77.31 91.54 -8.87
CA ASN A 624 -77.24 90.34 -8.01
C ASN A 624 -76.28 89.27 -8.57
N TYR A 625 -76.30 89.04 -9.88
CA TYR A 625 -75.48 88.02 -10.56
C TYR A 625 -74.01 88.40 -10.68
N LYS A 626 -73.65 89.68 -10.49
CA LYS A 626 -72.24 90.11 -10.41
C LYS A 626 -71.44 89.29 -9.39
N SER A 627 -72.05 88.94 -8.25
CA SER A 627 -71.42 88.08 -7.23
C SER A 627 -71.04 86.68 -7.74
N ASN A 628 -71.70 86.16 -8.78
CA ASN A 628 -71.36 84.89 -9.42
C ASN A 628 -70.24 85.05 -10.46
N ILE A 629 -70.17 86.19 -11.14
CA ILE A 629 -69.03 86.55 -12.01
C ILE A 629 -67.76 86.75 -11.16
N ASP A 630 -67.88 87.43 -10.02
CA ASP A 630 -66.76 87.65 -9.09
C ASP A 630 -66.30 86.32 -8.44
N LYS A 631 -67.19 85.35 -8.24
CA LYS A 631 -66.82 83.96 -7.86
C LYS A 631 -66.08 83.23 -8.98
N LEU A 632 -66.58 83.28 -10.22
CA LEU A 632 -65.93 82.69 -11.38
C LEU A 632 -64.51 83.26 -11.61
N GLU A 633 -64.31 84.55 -11.35
CA GLU A 633 -63.00 85.19 -11.36
C GLU A 633 -62.08 84.63 -10.25
N GLY A 634 -62.62 84.41 -9.03
CA GLY A 634 -61.91 83.73 -7.94
C GLY A 634 -61.54 82.28 -8.26
N ASP A 635 -62.46 81.50 -8.83
CA ASP A 635 -62.23 80.10 -9.24
C ASP A 635 -61.20 80.02 -10.39
N HIS A 636 -61.22 81.00 -11.31
CA HIS A 636 -60.22 81.13 -12.37
C HIS A 636 -58.84 81.49 -11.79
N GLN A 637 -58.78 82.39 -10.82
CA GLN A 637 -57.51 82.75 -10.17
C GLN A 637 -56.93 81.59 -9.36
N LEU A 638 -57.74 80.83 -8.61
CA LEU A 638 -57.30 79.61 -7.93
C LEU A 638 -56.76 78.55 -8.91
N SER A 639 -57.35 78.46 -10.10
CA SER A 639 -56.87 77.58 -11.17
C SER A 639 -55.51 78.04 -11.73
N GLN A 640 -55.32 79.35 -11.93
CA GLN A 640 -54.04 79.93 -12.37
C GLN A 640 -52.94 79.81 -11.31
N GLU A 641 -53.25 80.04 -10.03
CA GLU A 641 -52.33 79.86 -8.90
C GLU A 641 -51.93 78.37 -8.74
N SER A 642 -52.82 77.45 -9.12
CA SER A 642 -52.55 76.01 -9.22
C SER A 642 -51.85 75.58 -10.52
N LEU A 643 -51.48 76.53 -11.39
CA LEU A 643 -50.84 76.32 -12.71
C LEU A 643 -51.66 75.48 -13.71
N ILE A 644 -53.00 75.46 -13.58
CA ILE A 644 -53.92 74.76 -14.48
C ILE A 644 -54.45 75.74 -15.53
N PHE A 645 -53.91 75.66 -16.74
CA PHE A 645 -54.22 76.58 -17.85
C PHE A 645 -55.17 76.01 -18.91
N ASP A 646 -55.46 74.70 -18.89
CA ASP A 646 -56.34 74.01 -19.84
C ASP A 646 -57.60 73.52 -19.13
N ASN A 647 -58.77 73.97 -19.57
CA ASN A 647 -60.07 73.55 -19.04
C ASN A 647 -60.93 72.95 -20.14
N LYS A 648 -60.79 71.63 -20.32
CA LYS A 648 -61.48 70.83 -21.34
C LYS A 648 -62.99 70.68 -21.14
N HIS A 649 -63.54 71.21 -20.03
CA HIS A 649 -64.94 71.09 -19.67
C HIS A 649 -65.78 72.32 -20.03
N THR A 650 -65.17 73.39 -20.54
CA THR A 650 -65.88 74.57 -21.05
C THR A 650 -65.19 75.13 -22.29
N ASN A 651 -65.99 75.54 -23.28
CA ASN A 651 -65.49 76.23 -24.48
C ASN A 651 -65.34 77.74 -24.25
N TYR A 652 -65.77 78.26 -23.08
CA TYR A 652 -65.64 79.66 -22.70
C TYR A 652 -64.42 79.87 -21.83
N SER A 653 -63.49 80.72 -22.29
CA SER A 653 -62.45 81.30 -21.42
C SER A 653 -63.04 82.44 -20.58
N MET A 654 -62.38 82.79 -19.46
CA MET A 654 -62.82 83.90 -18.61
C MET A 654 -62.94 85.23 -19.38
N GLU A 655 -62.07 85.43 -20.37
CA GLU A 655 -62.09 86.60 -21.26
C GLU A 655 -63.39 86.70 -22.08
N HIS A 656 -63.92 85.58 -22.59
CA HIS A 656 -65.23 85.57 -23.27
C HIS A 656 -66.38 85.96 -22.33
N ILE A 657 -66.31 85.54 -21.06
CA ILE A 657 -67.33 85.85 -20.05
C ILE A 657 -67.28 87.33 -19.66
N ARG A 658 -66.07 87.89 -19.45
CA ARG A 658 -65.88 89.33 -19.16
C ARG A 658 -66.48 90.22 -20.25
N VAL A 659 -66.08 90.00 -21.51
CA VAL A 659 -66.55 90.81 -22.65
C VAL A 659 -68.07 90.69 -22.84
N GLY A 660 -68.63 89.48 -22.74
CA GLY A 660 -70.08 89.27 -22.82
C GLY A 660 -70.87 89.97 -21.71
N TRP A 661 -70.31 90.05 -20.50
CA TRP A 661 -70.93 90.70 -19.35
C TRP A 661 -70.97 92.23 -19.47
N GLU A 662 -69.87 92.86 -19.89
CA GLU A 662 -69.81 94.32 -20.09
C GLU A 662 -70.72 94.81 -21.23
N GLN A 663 -70.82 94.02 -22.31
CA GLN A 663 -71.67 94.33 -23.45
C GLN A 663 -73.17 94.22 -23.10
N LEU A 664 -73.54 93.30 -22.19
CA LEU A 664 -74.91 93.17 -21.66
C LEU A 664 -75.32 94.41 -20.85
N LEU A 665 -74.47 94.84 -19.90
CA LEU A 665 -74.67 96.05 -19.09
C LEU A 665 -74.92 97.29 -19.96
N THR A 666 -74.09 97.48 -20.99
CA THR A 666 -74.15 98.63 -21.91
C THR A 666 -75.40 98.64 -22.79
N THR A 667 -76.03 97.48 -23.00
CA THR A 667 -77.21 97.35 -23.87
C THR A 667 -78.49 97.75 -23.13
N ILE A 668 -78.63 97.36 -21.86
CA ILE A 668 -79.83 97.65 -21.04
C ILE A 668 -79.95 99.13 -20.68
N ALA A 669 -78.84 99.81 -20.41
CA ALA A 669 -78.83 101.26 -20.12
C ALA A 669 -79.34 102.13 -21.29
N ARG A 670 -79.29 101.62 -22.53
CA ARG A 670 -79.74 102.33 -23.73
C ARG A 670 -81.25 102.28 -23.91
N THR A 671 -81.84 101.09 -23.78
CA THR A 671 -83.29 100.88 -23.95
C THR A 671 -84.14 101.56 -22.88
N ILE A 672 -83.60 101.81 -21.68
CA ILE A 672 -84.30 102.57 -20.64
C ILE A 672 -84.49 104.04 -21.05
N ASN A 673 -83.46 104.69 -21.60
CA ASN A 673 -83.49 106.10 -22.03
C ASN A 673 -84.47 106.38 -23.19
N GLU A 674 -84.70 105.41 -24.07
CA GLU A 674 -85.60 105.57 -25.24
C GLU A 674 -87.08 105.60 -24.83
N VAL A 675 -87.44 104.97 -23.71
CA VAL A 675 -88.82 104.90 -23.20
C VAL A 675 -89.20 106.16 -22.41
N GLU A 676 -88.28 106.74 -21.64
CA GLU A 676 -88.56 107.94 -20.84
C GLU A 676 -88.89 109.17 -21.71
N ASN A 677 -88.24 109.31 -22.87
CA ASN A 677 -88.47 110.43 -23.79
C ASN A 677 -89.86 110.44 -24.45
N GLN A 678 -90.60 109.33 -24.47
CA GLN A 678 -91.93 109.25 -25.10
C GLN A 678 -93.07 109.73 -24.20
N ILE A 679 -92.82 109.90 -22.89
CA ILE A 679 -93.86 110.22 -21.90
C ILE A 679 -94.06 111.75 -21.75
N LEU A 680 -93.01 112.55 -21.98
CA LEU A 680 -93.01 114.00 -21.77
C LEU A 680 -93.87 114.79 -22.77
N THR A 681 -94.11 114.28 -23.98
CA THR A 681 -94.81 115.01 -25.06
C THR A 681 -96.34 115.02 -24.94
N ARG A 682 -96.91 114.32 -23.95
CA ARG A 682 -98.37 114.08 -23.84
C ARG A 682 -99.13 115.23 -23.17
N ASP A 683 -98.56 115.88 -22.17
CA ASP A 683 -99.33 116.64 -21.17
C ASP A 683 -99.37 118.18 -21.40
N ALA A 684 -98.90 118.68 -22.55
CA ALA A 684 -98.62 120.12 -22.74
C ALA A 684 -99.66 120.94 -23.54
N LYS A 685 -100.66 120.36 -24.21
CA LYS A 685 -101.53 121.10 -25.18
C LYS A 685 -103.06 120.91 -25.09
N GLY A 686 -103.60 120.20 -24.09
CA GLY A 686 -105.00 120.36 -23.66
C GLY A 686 -106.15 120.07 -24.64
N ILE A 687 -105.97 119.24 -25.68
CA ILE A 687 -107.02 118.92 -26.66
C ILE A 687 -107.92 117.76 -26.16
N SER A 688 -109.25 117.87 -26.37
CA SER A 688 -110.20 116.80 -26.03
C SER A 688 -110.09 115.58 -26.96
N GLN A 689 -110.28 114.38 -26.41
CA GLN A 689 -109.94 113.13 -27.12
C GLN A 689 -110.89 112.78 -28.28
N GLU A 690 -112.08 113.39 -28.34
CA GLU A 690 -113.02 113.24 -29.45
C GLU A 690 -112.70 114.21 -30.60
N GLN A 691 -112.41 115.49 -30.33
CA GLN A 691 -112.02 116.45 -31.37
C GLN A 691 -110.69 116.10 -32.05
N LEU A 692 -109.71 115.57 -31.29
CA LEU A 692 -108.46 115.11 -31.90
C LEU A 692 -108.70 113.94 -32.89
N ASN A 693 -109.69 113.08 -32.63
CA ASN A 693 -110.05 111.98 -33.52
C ASN A 693 -110.75 112.47 -34.80
N GLU A 694 -111.57 113.53 -34.75
CA GLU A 694 -112.13 114.15 -35.96
C GLU A 694 -111.03 114.75 -36.84
N PHE A 695 -110.10 115.54 -36.28
CA PHE A 695 -108.98 116.09 -37.05
C PHE A 695 -108.08 114.98 -37.64
N ARG A 696 -107.85 113.89 -36.88
CA ARG A 696 -107.05 112.75 -37.33
C ARG A 696 -107.76 111.90 -38.40
N ALA A 697 -109.09 111.82 -38.36
CA ALA A 697 -109.89 111.19 -39.41
C ALA A 697 -109.83 112.01 -40.71
N SER A 698 -110.01 113.33 -40.62
CA SER A 698 -109.90 114.24 -41.77
C SER A 698 -108.51 114.20 -42.42
N PHE A 699 -107.43 114.23 -41.63
CA PHE A 699 -106.07 114.14 -42.14
C PHE A 699 -105.79 112.79 -42.83
N ASN A 700 -106.19 111.67 -42.21
CA ASN A 700 -106.05 110.33 -42.79
C ASN A 700 -106.92 110.09 -44.04
N HIS A 701 -107.96 110.91 -44.29
CA HIS A 701 -108.78 110.79 -45.49
C HIS A 701 -108.03 111.26 -46.75
N PHE A 702 -107.14 112.25 -46.58
CA PHE A 702 -106.34 112.82 -47.68
C PHE A 702 -104.90 112.27 -47.74
N ASP A 703 -104.33 111.73 -46.64
CA ASP A 703 -103.08 110.94 -46.70
C ASP A 703 -103.27 109.59 -47.42
N ARG A 704 -103.16 109.63 -48.75
CA ARG A 704 -103.22 108.44 -49.63
C ARG A 704 -102.02 107.49 -49.46
N LYS A 705 -100.92 107.92 -48.84
CA LYS A 705 -99.67 107.15 -48.70
C LYS A 705 -99.57 106.45 -47.33
N ARG A 706 -100.37 106.85 -46.34
CA ARG A 706 -100.35 106.38 -44.94
C ARG A 706 -98.97 106.51 -44.27
N ASN A 707 -98.20 107.52 -44.66
CA ASN A 707 -96.89 107.82 -44.09
C ASN A 707 -96.93 108.96 -43.05
N GLY A 708 -98.11 109.55 -42.79
CA GLY A 708 -98.31 110.58 -41.77
C GLY A 708 -97.88 111.99 -42.20
N MET A 709 -97.72 112.23 -43.49
CA MET A 709 -97.29 113.51 -44.08
C MET A 709 -98.17 113.84 -45.28
N MET A 710 -98.64 115.08 -45.39
CA MET A 710 -99.55 115.53 -46.45
C MET A 710 -98.82 116.45 -47.43
N ASP A 711 -98.95 116.18 -48.73
CA ASP A 711 -98.35 117.00 -49.78
C ASP A 711 -99.14 118.33 -49.95
N PRO A 712 -98.55 119.41 -50.51
CA PRO A 712 -99.17 120.74 -50.50
C PRO A 712 -100.49 120.82 -51.29
N ASP A 713 -100.60 120.05 -52.38
CA ASP A 713 -101.83 119.97 -53.19
C ASP A 713 -102.97 119.28 -52.43
N ASP A 714 -102.66 118.24 -51.63
CA ASP A 714 -103.65 117.55 -50.78
C ASP A 714 -104.06 118.45 -49.59
N PHE A 715 -103.13 119.22 -49.02
CA PHE A 715 -103.46 120.21 -47.99
C PHE A 715 -104.34 121.35 -48.52
N ARG A 716 -104.07 121.84 -49.75
CA ARG A 716 -104.93 122.81 -50.44
C ARG A 716 -106.34 122.26 -50.66
N ALA A 717 -106.46 121.00 -51.09
CA ALA A 717 -107.75 120.33 -51.25
C ALA A 717 -108.50 120.18 -49.91
N CYS A 718 -107.78 119.92 -48.81
CA CYS A 718 -108.36 119.83 -47.47
C CYS A 718 -108.98 121.16 -47.01
N LEU A 719 -108.25 122.28 -47.13
CA LEU A 719 -108.77 123.61 -46.76
C LEU A 719 -109.99 124.03 -47.60
N ILE A 720 -109.98 123.77 -48.91
CA ILE A 720 -111.13 124.00 -49.79
C ILE A 720 -112.33 123.14 -49.36
N SER A 721 -112.10 121.87 -49.00
CA SER A 721 -113.14 120.97 -48.50
C SER A 721 -113.72 121.41 -47.13
N MET A 722 -112.99 122.22 -46.36
CA MET A 722 -113.45 122.81 -45.10
C MET A 722 -114.12 124.18 -45.30
N GLY A 723 -114.26 124.66 -46.55
CA GLY A 723 -115.01 125.86 -46.91
C GLY A 723 -114.17 127.11 -47.22
N TYR A 724 -112.84 127.00 -47.18
CA TYR A 724 -111.93 128.12 -47.41
C TYR A 724 -111.45 128.14 -48.87
N ASP A 725 -112.08 128.96 -49.72
CA ASP A 725 -111.63 129.21 -51.10
C ASP A 725 -110.61 130.35 -51.13
N LEU A 726 -109.32 130.00 -51.05
CA LEU A 726 -108.21 130.95 -50.85
C LEU A 726 -107.32 131.02 -52.10
N GLY A 727 -107.13 132.24 -52.62
CA GLY A 727 -106.25 132.50 -53.78
C GLY A 727 -104.79 132.08 -53.53
N GLU A 728 -104.00 131.90 -54.59
CA GLU A 728 -102.60 131.41 -54.50
C GLU A 728 -101.75 132.20 -53.49
N VAL A 729 -101.88 133.53 -53.47
CA VAL A 729 -101.10 134.40 -52.58
C VAL A 729 -101.42 134.15 -51.10
N GLU A 730 -102.69 133.94 -50.76
CA GLU A 730 -103.14 133.70 -49.38
C GLU A 730 -102.72 132.30 -48.92
N PHE A 731 -102.84 131.29 -49.79
CA PHE A 731 -102.38 129.93 -49.49
C PHE A 731 -100.86 129.84 -49.35
N ALA A 732 -100.08 130.56 -50.16
CA ALA A 732 -98.62 130.62 -50.01
C ALA A 732 -98.20 131.24 -48.66
N ARG A 733 -98.96 132.23 -48.16
CA ARG A 733 -98.78 132.82 -46.83
C ARG A 733 -99.13 131.85 -45.70
N ILE A 734 -100.17 131.03 -45.86
CA ILE A 734 -100.53 129.98 -44.90
C ILE A 734 -99.47 128.87 -44.92
N MET A 735 -99.03 128.43 -46.10
CA MET A 735 -98.02 127.38 -46.25
C MET A 735 -96.70 127.76 -45.58
N THR A 736 -96.24 129.01 -45.68
CA THR A 736 -95.04 129.48 -44.95
C THR A 736 -95.21 129.55 -43.44
N LEU A 737 -96.45 129.59 -42.93
CA LEU A 737 -96.77 129.61 -41.50
C LEU A 737 -96.87 128.18 -40.91
N VAL A 738 -97.23 127.20 -41.74
CA VAL A 738 -97.37 125.78 -41.37
C VAL A 738 -96.09 124.98 -41.69
N ASP A 739 -95.33 125.38 -42.71
CA ASP A 739 -94.04 124.81 -43.13
C ASP A 739 -92.97 125.92 -43.17
N ALA A 740 -92.68 126.49 -41.99
CA ALA A 740 -91.64 127.52 -41.81
C ALA A 740 -90.22 127.07 -42.22
N ASN A 741 -90.03 125.75 -42.42
CA ASN A 741 -88.76 125.14 -42.80
C ASN A 741 -88.64 124.91 -44.33
N ASN A 742 -89.65 125.25 -45.14
CA ASN A 742 -89.70 125.00 -46.59
C ASN A 742 -89.44 123.51 -46.95
N THR A 743 -89.94 122.58 -46.13
CA THR A 743 -89.79 121.14 -46.35
C THR A 743 -90.70 120.58 -47.45
N GLY A 744 -91.71 121.34 -47.87
CA GLY A 744 -92.63 121.00 -48.94
C GLY A 744 -93.71 119.99 -48.55
N VAL A 745 -93.86 119.67 -47.26
CA VAL A 745 -94.85 118.71 -46.73
C VAL A 745 -95.43 119.18 -45.39
N VAL A 746 -96.73 119.03 -45.20
CA VAL A 746 -97.42 119.41 -43.97
C VAL A 746 -97.53 118.19 -43.04
N THR A 747 -96.97 118.31 -41.83
CA THR A 747 -97.09 117.27 -40.80
C THR A 747 -98.37 117.45 -40.00
N PHE A 748 -98.89 116.34 -39.43
CA PHE A 748 -100.12 116.38 -38.61
C PHE A 748 -100.02 117.36 -37.43
N GLN A 749 -98.83 117.55 -36.83
CA GLN A 749 -98.66 118.49 -35.72
C GLN A 749 -98.78 119.95 -36.17
N ALA A 750 -98.23 120.31 -37.34
CA ALA A 750 -98.34 121.65 -37.89
C ALA A 750 -99.78 121.97 -38.33
N PHE A 751 -100.50 120.98 -38.86
CA PHE A 751 -101.92 121.08 -39.18
C PHE A 751 -102.79 121.42 -37.95
N ILE A 752 -102.56 120.72 -36.82
CA ILE A 752 -103.25 121.01 -35.55
C ILE A 752 -102.90 122.40 -35.03
N ASP A 753 -101.61 122.75 -35.00
CA ASP A 753 -101.14 124.04 -34.49
C ASP A 753 -101.66 125.24 -35.29
N PHE A 754 -102.01 125.07 -36.58
CA PHE A 754 -102.69 126.09 -37.39
C PHE A 754 -104.16 126.25 -36.98
N MET A 755 -104.94 125.16 -36.99
CA MET A 755 -106.39 125.18 -36.71
C MET A 755 -106.73 125.73 -35.32
N THR A 756 -105.86 125.48 -34.32
CA THR A 756 -106.06 126.00 -32.95
C THR A 756 -105.67 127.47 -32.76
N ARG A 757 -105.05 128.12 -33.76
CA ARG A 757 -104.48 129.48 -33.60
C ARG A 757 -105.40 130.60 -34.11
N GLU A 758 -106.33 130.32 -35.03
CA GLU A 758 -107.29 131.31 -35.53
C GLU A 758 -108.51 131.53 -34.61
N THR A 759 -108.66 130.80 -33.51
CA THR A 759 -109.89 130.78 -32.69
C THR A 759 -109.81 131.54 -31.35
N ALA A 760 -108.83 132.44 -31.16
CA ALA A 760 -108.65 133.21 -29.92
C ALA A 760 -108.37 134.72 -30.17
N GLU A 761 -109.09 135.60 -29.48
CA GLU A 761 -109.04 137.07 -29.62
C GLU A 761 -107.96 137.78 -28.74
N THR A 762 -107.84 139.10 -28.93
CA THR A 762 -106.68 139.98 -28.74
C THR A 762 -106.74 140.94 -27.53
N ASP A 763 -105.64 141.69 -27.27
CA ASP A 763 -105.70 143.16 -27.06
C ASP A 763 -104.30 143.82 -27.31
N THR A 764 -104.26 145.12 -27.69
CA THR A 764 -103.06 145.77 -28.29
C THR A 764 -102.71 147.19 -27.77
N ALA A 765 -101.48 147.62 -28.06
CA ALA A 765 -100.80 148.81 -27.49
C ALA A 765 -101.53 150.16 -27.59
N GLU A 766 -102.39 150.34 -28.60
CA GLU A 766 -103.04 151.64 -28.86
C GLU A 766 -104.00 152.07 -27.75
N GLN A 767 -104.63 151.10 -27.06
CA GLN A 767 -105.51 151.39 -25.92
C GLN A 767 -104.75 152.00 -24.72
N VAL A 768 -103.49 151.57 -24.51
CA VAL A 768 -102.62 152.10 -23.42
C VAL A 768 -102.16 153.53 -23.75
N MET A 769 -101.85 153.81 -25.02
CA MET A 769 -101.53 155.17 -25.47
C MET A 769 -102.67 156.16 -25.24
N ALA A 770 -103.91 155.75 -25.49
CA ALA A 770 -105.10 156.57 -25.24
C ALA A 770 -105.25 156.94 -23.76
N SER A 771 -104.89 156.03 -22.84
CA SER A 771 -104.98 156.29 -21.39
C SER A 771 -104.01 157.38 -20.91
N PHE A 772 -102.75 157.37 -21.36
CA PHE A 772 -101.79 158.42 -20.98
C PHE A 772 -102.13 159.80 -21.55
N ARG A 773 -102.72 159.87 -22.75
CA ARG A 773 -103.16 161.12 -23.38
C ARG A 773 -104.20 161.87 -22.55
N ILE A 774 -105.08 161.12 -21.86
CA ILE A 774 -106.07 161.67 -20.93
C ILE A 774 -105.38 162.30 -19.71
N LEU A 775 -104.39 161.63 -19.10
CA LEU A 775 -103.62 162.18 -17.96
C LEU A 775 -102.86 163.47 -18.34
N ALA A 776 -102.29 163.54 -19.54
CA ALA A 776 -101.57 164.71 -20.02
C ALA A 776 -102.48 165.90 -20.41
N SER A 777 -103.81 165.80 -20.20
CA SER A 777 -104.80 166.78 -20.65
C SER A 777 -104.68 167.11 -22.15
N ASP A 778 -104.60 166.06 -22.97
CA ASP A 778 -104.46 166.09 -24.43
C ASP A 778 -103.15 166.71 -24.99
N LYS A 779 -102.16 166.96 -24.13
CA LYS A 779 -100.81 167.37 -24.54
C LYS A 779 -99.95 166.16 -24.89
N ASN A 780 -99.10 166.29 -25.90
CA ASN A 780 -98.15 165.22 -26.31
C ASN A 780 -96.93 165.08 -25.36
N TYR A 781 -96.96 165.72 -24.19
CA TYR A 781 -95.95 165.64 -23.15
C TYR A 781 -96.65 165.71 -21.79
N ILE A 782 -96.06 165.09 -20.77
CA ILE A 782 -96.53 165.13 -19.39
C ILE A 782 -95.44 165.69 -18.48
N THR A 783 -95.81 166.47 -17.47
CA THR A 783 -94.83 167.00 -16.50
C THR A 783 -94.62 166.05 -15.33
N VAL A 784 -93.43 166.14 -14.71
CA VAL A 784 -93.06 165.36 -13.52
C VAL A 784 -94.06 165.56 -12.37
N ASP A 785 -94.56 166.79 -12.20
CA ASP A 785 -95.52 167.12 -11.14
C ASP A 785 -96.93 166.61 -11.46
N GLU A 786 -97.35 166.53 -12.73
CA GLU A 786 -98.60 165.88 -13.13
C GLU A 786 -98.54 164.36 -12.86
N LEU A 787 -97.45 163.68 -13.23
CA LEU A 787 -97.24 162.25 -12.94
C LEU A 787 -97.27 161.93 -11.45
N ARG A 788 -96.56 162.72 -10.62
CA ARG A 788 -96.51 162.53 -9.16
C ARG A 788 -97.81 162.88 -8.43
N ARG A 789 -98.75 163.58 -9.08
CA ARG A 789 -100.05 163.92 -8.49
C ARG A 789 -101.12 162.88 -8.77
N GLU A 790 -101.16 162.33 -9.98
CA GLU A 790 -102.23 161.43 -10.43
C GLU A 790 -101.91 159.93 -10.25
N LEU A 791 -100.62 159.54 -10.18
CA LEU A 791 -100.20 158.15 -10.00
C LEU A 791 -99.63 157.88 -8.59
N PRO A 792 -99.74 156.63 -8.08
CA PRO A 792 -99.07 156.22 -6.85
C PRO A 792 -97.55 156.51 -6.93
N PRO A 793 -96.91 156.95 -5.84
CA PRO A 793 -95.56 157.53 -5.89
C PRO A 793 -94.47 156.58 -6.44
N GLU A 794 -94.57 155.27 -6.19
CA GLU A 794 -93.65 154.29 -6.79
C GLU A 794 -93.79 154.19 -8.32
N GLN A 795 -95.03 154.24 -8.85
CA GLN A 795 -95.26 154.17 -10.29
C GLN A 795 -94.96 155.49 -10.99
N ALA A 796 -95.22 156.63 -10.33
CA ALA A 796 -94.79 157.94 -10.81
C ALA A 796 -93.26 157.97 -11.00
N GLU A 797 -92.48 157.57 -9.98
CA GLU A 797 -91.03 157.53 -10.10
C GLU A 797 -90.54 156.49 -11.12
N TYR A 798 -91.21 155.34 -11.24
CA TYR A 798 -90.90 154.36 -12.29
C TYR A 798 -91.06 154.97 -13.70
N CYS A 799 -92.18 155.63 -13.98
CA CYS A 799 -92.41 156.34 -15.24
C CYS A 799 -91.39 157.46 -15.46
N ILE A 800 -91.13 158.30 -14.46
CA ILE A 800 -90.14 159.40 -14.54
C ILE A 800 -88.72 158.87 -14.80
N SER A 801 -88.37 157.70 -14.26
CA SER A 801 -87.04 157.08 -14.48
C SER A 801 -86.85 156.48 -15.87
N ARG A 802 -87.95 156.16 -16.58
CA ARG A 802 -87.95 155.46 -17.87
C ARG A 802 -88.38 156.32 -19.06
N MET A 803 -89.16 157.38 -18.84
CA MET A 803 -89.57 158.31 -19.88
C MET A 803 -88.42 159.25 -20.25
N THR A 804 -88.23 159.48 -21.55
CA THR A 804 -87.27 160.46 -22.07
C THR A 804 -87.81 161.88 -21.96
N ARG A 805 -86.91 162.86 -21.89
CA ARG A 805 -87.30 164.27 -21.91
C ARG A 805 -87.78 164.68 -23.30
N TYR A 806 -88.88 165.41 -23.34
CA TYR A 806 -89.50 165.88 -24.58
C TYR A 806 -88.59 166.90 -25.30
N ILE A 807 -88.37 166.73 -26.61
CA ILE A 807 -87.45 167.53 -27.42
C ILE A 807 -88.19 168.41 -28.46
N GLY A 808 -89.50 168.65 -28.24
CA GLY A 808 -90.27 169.58 -29.06
C GLY A 808 -90.09 171.04 -28.62
N ALA A 809 -90.15 171.97 -29.59
CA ALA A 809 -89.96 173.40 -29.36
C ALA A 809 -91.01 174.06 -28.44
N ASP A 810 -92.12 173.35 -28.19
CA ASP A 810 -93.29 173.83 -27.44
C ASP A 810 -93.28 173.43 -25.95
N GLY A 811 -92.21 172.76 -25.48
CA GLY A 811 -92.13 172.20 -24.13
C GLY A 811 -91.46 173.12 -23.10
N PRO A 812 -92.05 173.32 -21.90
CA PRO A 812 -91.35 173.95 -20.78
C PRO A 812 -90.20 173.06 -20.28
N SER A 813 -89.19 173.68 -19.66
CA SER A 813 -87.97 172.99 -19.23
C SER A 813 -88.25 171.93 -18.16
N GLY A 814 -88.29 170.65 -18.56
CA GLY A 814 -88.53 169.50 -17.67
C GLY A 814 -89.62 168.51 -18.10
N ALA A 815 -90.31 168.72 -19.22
CA ALA A 815 -91.36 167.82 -19.70
C ALA A 815 -90.86 166.44 -20.19
N LEU A 816 -91.71 165.41 -20.07
CA LEU A 816 -91.44 164.01 -20.42
C LEU A 816 -92.36 163.52 -21.55
N ASP A 817 -91.86 162.60 -22.38
CA ASP A 817 -92.58 161.98 -23.50
C ASP A 817 -93.09 160.58 -23.12
N TYR A 818 -94.41 160.42 -23.02
CA TYR A 818 -95.05 159.15 -22.71
C TYR A 818 -95.30 158.27 -23.95
N ILE A 819 -95.32 158.84 -25.16
CA ILE A 819 -95.63 158.13 -26.41
C ILE A 819 -94.48 157.16 -26.72
N SER A 820 -93.24 157.64 -26.60
CA SER A 820 -92.04 156.82 -26.77
C SER A 820 -91.99 155.64 -25.78
N PHE A 821 -92.47 155.83 -24.55
CA PHE A 821 -92.50 154.82 -23.50
C PHE A 821 -93.54 153.71 -23.78
N SER A 822 -94.75 154.08 -24.24
CA SER A 822 -95.79 153.10 -24.60
C SER A 822 -95.40 152.22 -25.79
N SER A 823 -94.76 152.80 -26.82
CA SER A 823 -94.28 152.02 -27.96
C SER A 823 -93.12 151.08 -27.57
N ALA A 824 -92.27 151.47 -26.62
CA ALA A 824 -91.16 150.63 -26.16
C ALA A 824 -91.59 149.42 -25.31
N LEU A 825 -92.80 149.45 -24.72
CA LEU A 825 -93.33 148.30 -23.95
C LEU A 825 -94.02 147.24 -24.82
N TYR A 826 -94.41 147.57 -26.05
CA TYR A 826 -95.23 146.71 -26.93
C TYR A 826 -94.76 146.67 -28.41
N GLY A 827 -93.62 147.27 -28.74
CA GLY A 827 -93.05 147.30 -30.09
C GLY A 827 -91.82 146.39 -30.23
N GLU A 828 -91.79 145.60 -31.29
CA GLU A 828 -90.67 144.71 -31.63
C GLU A 828 -89.35 145.50 -31.82
N SER A 829 -88.25 144.89 -31.41
CA SER A 829 -86.89 145.36 -31.68
C SER A 829 -86.24 144.43 -32.70
N ASP A 830 -86.19 144.85 -33.96
CA ASP A 830 -85.47 144.14 -35.03
C ASP A 830 -83.98 143.98 -34.67
N LEU A 831 -83.52 142.72 -34.67
CA LEU A 831 -82.10 142.34 -34.72
C LEU A 831 -81.94 140.96 -35.39
#